data_AF-A0A9P6AD23-F1
#
_entry.id   AF-A0A9P6AD23-F1
#
_cell.length_a   1.000
_cell.length_b   1.000
_cell.length_c   1.000
_cell.angle_alpha   90.00
_cell.angle_beta   90.00
_cell.angle_gamma   90.00
#
_symmetry.space_group_name_H-M   'P 1'
#
loop_
_entity.id
_entity.type
_entity.pdbx_description
1 polymer ?
#
loop_
_entity_poly.entity_id
_entity_poly.type
_entity_poly.pdbx_seq_one_letter_code
_entity_poly.pdbx_strand_id
1 'polypeptide(L)'
;MVFLMANMIREGVAHHLPSDLLFYMRAKVSRRLHKLRPTASLLVQQICEVNKMVEHLLQSRWLLVQAEQASSTIWGPLRLDILGDTRLSLHNSRAHLEKTIRGAWTGTVASMFYPRERPRPADRHNGYGQTLHALTKAVEDHSYIALADLESWVQRNLEDWVHTDVLSDCNVISACITTYYASANRMYDSNPEDQSIMLLTLFELWVALDRLTVANCPLLLDYLPEVTPTLLEPLLLRQSKSFDRVARIRQYLRERHNRAIYGSIFTDTVNSETFAVRYFDRSLELRTLKESIEAAAHRSARRRRKNFKRSAKYRELKALADRWAADSFADCNVSSRCTMQLPLGPYSSLQYAVTSTSHTSNEVLAKQSECPADISLHEYITFGGIRAGSRIQWLNISREIAAQTLNLNREEVYLLLTQAAWQIGPQSDGENWDYHEELSSPDFSIALLQVLGKLINDIEANWSERISAKTAIALIGRLLASATNQNVIDQAYILLRKARHMTLRWMHQLAEILQENEDESAVEPSTCVFAKWPPYVAGLMTLILFMHHSFWNPWRMFLFLSDVQLLFMRICLQIWMPNHWSERIRENRDGLDAAIGNVWRGYRPGPPWKQLKEPNDRWWSTATSTGAGESQDVHSMASRLALATHHFPTSDVPAESWERYLDPYYRVAIKVNEWLQKILDIIPSDMPNMEYATRNLIFGHLVGGLPNLVSAAVLSRMPQMHFSLRDGENFILRTTSEADNGPTLELLPHHIFTGDLPTSLTNHMVHWIDVSTRQVELRPLNNPWLYSKKNWCMCLPESGPWTMEDSSQRLLVDIRSPTFEMVLDSLSCLESRNNLVVTTGEPLGLWVELPRFRLSFVLRNGLLHSRNFPGMVVDEDQSSGTMFGLHSQLLARSRRVIIPQGEVNFSSFGNHVSATISTARLTRVLYHDYEIDTNLGRLVGNAEVEVLRKISALTPVRTWYPPHRRVMQEVKWSELAPSAQHDGFRTVVQSIIDHAERLQMFYHSRDNVAIEFPSDTHLLARAARRSASLYSPEFAGGANSHYQDNVDVVYVSRDVATNQGMQSEAVIRGFPTWPISSPHGWMFLAKSSRTTVLGIS
;
A
#
# COMPACT_ATOMS: atom_id res chain seq x y z
N MET A 1 30.11 -3.96 66.39
CA MET A 1 29.53 -3.62 65.07
C MET A 1 30.59 -3.16 64.06
N VAL A 2 31.40 -2.12 64.33
CA VAL A 2 32.40 -1.64 63.35
C VAL A 2 33.48 -2.69 63.04
N PHE A 3 33.91 -3.47 64.04
CA PHE A 3 34.76 -4.66 63.87
C PHE A 3 34.17 -5.67 62.87
N LEU A 4 32.88 -6.00 63.02
CA LEU A 4 32.17 -6.91 62.11
C LEU A 4 32.13 -6.35 60.69
N MET A 5 31.86 -5.05 60.53
CA MET A 5 31.86 -4.41 59.22
C MET A 5 33.25 -4.39 58.55
N ALA A 6 34.33 -4.24 59.33
CA ALA A 6 35.70 -4.33 58.81
C ALA A 6 36.03 -5.76 58.33
N ASN A 7 35.59 -6.79 59.05
CA ASN A 7 35.74 -8.18 58.60
C ASN A 7 34.87 -8.47 57.37
N MET A 8 33.64 -7.96 57.31
CA MET A 8 32.80 -8.09 56.10
C MET A 8 33.44 -7.46 54.87
N ILE A 9 34.17 -6.34 55.01
CA ILE A 9 34.92 -5.76 53.88
C ILE A 9 36.06 -6.69 53.44
N ARG A 10 36.79 -7.31 54.37
CA ARG A 10 37.86 -8.27 54.03
C ARG A 10 37.33 -9.49 53.27
N GLU A 11 36.24 -10.07 53.76
CA GLU A 11 35.54 -11.15 53.05
C GLU A 11 35.01 -10.67 51.69
N GLY A 12 34.48 -9.45 51.62
CA GLY A 12 34.04 -8.84 50.38
C GLY A 12 35.16 -8.66 49.34
N VAL A 13 36.37 -8.31 49.79
CA VAL A 13 37.57 -8.25 48.94
C VAL A 13 37.98 -9.66 48.48
N ALA A 14 38.00 -10.64 49.40
CA ALA A 14 38.36 -12.03 49.09
C ALA A 14 37.38 -12.68 48.09
N HIS A 15 36.10 -12.33 48.14
CA HIS A 15 35.07 -12.79 47.23
C HIS A 15 34.86 -11.89 45.99
N HIS A 16 35.82 -11.01 45.70
CA HIS A 16 35.81 -10.14 44.51
C HIS A 16 34.53 -9.30 44.34
N LEU A 17 33.97 -8.75 45.41
CA LEU A 17 32.76 -7.92 45.31
C LEU A 17 32.94 -6.74 44.32
N PRO A 18 31.84 -6.30 43.68
CA PRO A 18 31.80 -5.12 42.82
C PRO A 18 32.41 -3.87 43.46
N SER A 19 33.07 -3.05 42.63
CA SER A 19 33.82 -1.86 43.07
C SER A 19 32.96 -0.83 43.79
N ASP A 20 31.71 -0.65 43.36
CA ASP A 20 30.74 0.25 43.98
C ASP A 20 30.33 -0.22 45.38
N LEU A 21 30.06 -1.51 45.57
CA LEU A 21 29.76 -2.09 46.89
C LEU A 21 30.94 -1.93 47.85
N LEU A 22 32.15 -2.24 47.41
CA LEU A 22 33.37 -2.06 48.21
C LEU A 22 33.58 -0.58 48.59
N PHE A 23 33.34 0.35 47.66
CA PHE A 23 33.39 1.79 47.93
C PHE A 23 32.37 2.20 49.00
N TYR A 24 31.11 1.76 48.88
CA TYR A 24 30.07 2.07 49.87
C TYR A 24 30.37 1.48 51.24
N MET A 25 30.88 0.24 51.29
CA MET A 25 31.26 -0.39 52.55
C MET A 25 32.42 0.36 53.20
N ARG A 26 33.48 0.71 52.44
CA ARG A 26 34.62 1.55 52.88
C ARG A 26 34.13 2.90 53.45
N ALA A 27 33.26 3.60 52.72
CA ALA A 27 32.70 4.88 53.14
C ALA A 27 31.84 4.78 54.40
N LYS A 28 30.99 3.74 54.50
CA LYS A 28 30.15 3.49 55.69
C LYS A 28 30.99 3.19 56.93
N VAL A 29 32.01 2.33 56.82
CA VAL A 29 32.89 1.99 57.95
C VAL A 29 33.69 3.21 58.39
N SER A 30 34.23 3.98 57.46
CA SER A 30 34.97 5.22 57.75
C SER A 30 34.10 6.25 58.46
N ARG A 31 32.86 6.45 58.01
CA ARG A 31 31.91 7.37 58.66
C ARG A 31 31.48 6.87 60.05
N ARG A 32 31.35 5.56 60.24
CA ARG A 32 31.04 4.96 61.56
C ARG A 32 32.20 5.08 62.53
N LEU A 33 33.44 4.94 62.08
CA LEU A 33 34.63 5.20 62.88
C LEU A 33 34.67 6.66 63.35
N HIS A 34 34.42 7.61 62.44
CA HIS A 34 34.36 9.04 62.79
C HIS A 34 33.30 9.35 63.85
N LYS A 35 32.14 8.67 63.82
CA LYS A 35 31.07 8.84 64.82
C LYS A 35 31.45 8.33 66.21
N LEU A 36 32.42 7.42 66.35
CA LEU A 36 32.77 6.81 67.64
C LEU A 36 33.71 7.67 68.51
N ARG A 37 34.30 8.75 67.97
CA ARG A 37 35.28 9.65 68.63
C ARG A 37 36.37 8.86 69.44
N PRO A 38 37.11 9.35 70.47
CA PRO A 38 38.44 8.80 70.81
C PRO A 38 38.38 7.43 71.52
N THR A 39 37.19 6.92 71.81
CA THR A 39 36.96 5.73 72.65
C THR A 39 37.31 4.40 71.96
N ALA A 40 37.83 4.42 70.73
CA ALA A 40 38.07 3.24 69.89
C ALA A 40 39.48 3.17 69.26
N SER A 41 40.52 3.62 69.97
CA SER A 41 41.91 3.65 69.46
C SER A 41 42.40 2.32 68.87
N LEU A 42 42.03 1.19 69.48
CA LEU A 42 42.42 -0.16 69.07
C LEU A 42 41.77 -0.63 67.75
N LEU A 43 40.62 -0.05 67.38
CA LEU A 43 39.87 -0.38 66.14
C LEU A 43 40.27 0.52 64.96
N VAL A 44 40.86 1.69 65.23
CA VAL A 44 41.28 2.65 64.20
C VAL A 44 42.30 2.02 63.25
N GLN A 45 43.31 1.34 63.79
CA GLN A 45 44.37 0.72 62.98
C GLN A 45 43.82 -0.34 62.02
N GLN A 46 42.98 -1.24 62.52
CA GLN A 46 42.36 -2.30 61.73
C GLN A 46 41.49 -1.75 60.58
N ILE A 47 40.75 -0.67 60.82
CA ILE A 47 39.91 -0.03 59.79
C ILE A 47 40.75 0.73 58.77
N CYS A 48 41.82 1.40 59.20
CA CYS A 48 42.77 2.06 58.30
C CYS A 48 43.42 1.04 57.35
N GLU A 49 43.81 -0.14 57.84
CA GLU A 49 44.35 -1.21 57.00
C GLU A 49 43.34 -1.71 55.96
N VAL A 50 42.10 -1.98 56.38
CA VAL A 50 41.03 -2.43 55.48
C VAL A 50 40.68 -1.36 54.45
N ASN A 51 40.65 -0.08 54.85
CA ASN A 51 40.42 1.03 53.93
C ASN A 51 41.53 1.16 52.88
N LYS A 52 42.80 1.02 53.29
CA LYS A 52 43.95 1.04 52.37
C LYS A 52 43.91 -0.15 51.41
N MET A 53 43.54 -1.34 51.89
CA MET A 53 43.39 -2.53 51.06
C MET A 53 42.33 -2.32 49.96
N VAL A 54 41.14 -1.82 50.34
CA VAL A 54 40.08 -1.50 49.36
C VAL A 54 40.53 -0.40 48.41
N GLU A 55 41.21 0.64 48.89
CA GLU A 55 41.77 1.71 48.07
C GLU A 55 42.74 1.20 47.01
N HIS A 56 43.71 0.37 47.39
CA HIS A 56 44.64 -0.24 46.45
C HIS A 56 43.91 -1.09 45.41
N LEU A 57 42.95 -1.92 45.83
CA LEU A 57 42.18 -2.75 44.89
C LEU A 57 41.37 -1.91 43.91
N LEU A 58 40.68 -0.88 44.39
CA LEU A 58 39.90 0.03 43.53
C LEU A 58 40.81 0.78 42.55
N GLN A 59 41.98 1.24 43.00
CA GLN A 59 42.95 1.90 42.14
C GLN A 59 43.51 0.95 41.08
N SER A 60 43.85 -0.30 41.45
CA SER A 60 44.29 -1.31 40.49
C SER A 60 43.21 -1.64 39.46
N ARG A 61 41.95 -1.80 39.89
CA ARG A 61 40.82 -2.02 38.97
C ARG A 61 40.62 -0.84 38.02
N TRP A 62 40.75 0.40 38.51
CA TRP A 62 40.64 1.60 37.68
C TRP A 62 41.73 1.69 36.62
N LEU A 63 42.98 1.39 36.97
CA LEU A 63 44.10 1.36 36.01
C LEU A 63 43.85 0.34 34.88
N LEU A 64 43.25 -0.81 35.18
CA LEU A 64 42.89 -1.80 34.16
C LEU A 64 41.85 -1.25 33.17
N VAL A 65 40.80 -0.58 33.66
CA VAL A 65 39.76 0.04 32.81
C VAL A 65 40.36 1.14 31.92
N GLN A 66 41.26 1.96 32.46
CA GLN A 66 41.95 2.99 31.68
C GLN A 66 42.87 2.39 30.61
N ALA A 67 43.62 1.33 30.96
CA ALA A 67 44.54 0.66 30.05
C ALA A 67 43.81 -0.06 28.91
N GLU A 68 42.67 -0.68 29.19
CA GLU A 68 41.83 -1.32 28.18
C GLU A 68 41.29 -0.30 27.17
N GLN A 69 40.79 0.84 27.64
CA GLN A 69 40.26 1.87 26.75
C GLN A 69 41.34 2.61 25.95
N ALA A 70 42.56 2.69 26.49
CA ALA A 70 43.74 3.17 25.77
C ALA A 70 44.31 2.12 24.81
N SER A 71 43.89 0.86 24.93
CA SER A 71 44.40 -0.19 24.06
C SER A 71 43.85 -0.03 22.64
N SER A 72 44.76 0.17 21.69
CA SER A 72 44.47 0.10 20.26
C SER A 72 45.15 -1.13 19.68
N THR A 73 44.52 -1.69 18.65
CA THR A 73 45.08 -2.72 17.79
C THR A 73 46.35 -2.23 17.11
N ILE A 74 47.24 -3.18 16.74
CA ILE A 74 48.54 -2.87 16.15
C ILE A 74 48.32 -2.25 14.75
N TRP A 75 48.47 -0.93 14.65
CA TRP A 75 48.43 -0.21 13.39
C TRP A 75 49.79 -0.28 12.68
N GLY A 76 49.85 -0.96 11.54
CA GLY A 76 51.10 -1.24 10.82
C GLY A 76 50.97 -1.24 9.29
N PRO A 77 50.46 -0.16 8.66
CA PRO A 77 50.06 -0.17 7.25
C PRO A 77 51.22 -0.42 6.27
N LEU A 78 52.46 -0.12 6.67
CA LEU A 78 53.66 -0.35 5.85
C LEU A 78 54.00 -1.85 5.66
N ARG A 79 53.36 -2.75 6.40
CA ARG A 79 53.57 -4.21 6.30
C ARG A 79 52.56 -4.91 5.38
N LEU A 80 51.60 -4.16 4.83
CA LEU A 80 50.48 -4.71 4.06
C LEU A 80 50.78 -4.71 2.55
N ASP A 81 50.33 -5.77 1.87
CA ASP A 81 50.26 -5.83 0.40
C ASP A 81 48.89 -5.33 -0.07
N ILE A 82 48.71 -4.00 -0.08
CA ILE A 82 47.42 -3.36 -0.39
C ILE A 82 46.92 -3.75 -1.79
N LEU A 83 47.82 -3.93 -2.77
CA LEU A 83 47.44 -4.33 -4.13
C LEU A 83 47.13 -5.83 -4.23
N GLY A 84 47.85 -6.68 -3.49
CA GLY A 84 47.51 -8.10 -3.37
C GLY A 84 46.14 -8.32 -2.72
N ASP A 85 45.75 -7.41 -1.82
CA ASP A 85 44.49 -7.45 -1.07
C ASP A 85 43.26 -6.98 -1.86
N THR A 86 43.42 -6.53 -3.12
CA THR A 86 42.28 -6.24 -4.02
C THR A 86 41.72 -7.47 -4.74
N ARG A 87 42.29 -8.64 -4.47
CA ARG A 87 41.85 -9.92 -5.04
C ARG A 87 40.61 -10.41 -4.29
N LEU A 88 39.46 -10.35 -4.93
CA LEU A 88 38.18 -10.69 -4.29
C LEU A 88 38.06 -12.21 -4.06
N SER A 89 37.84 -12.59 -2.81
CA SER A 89 37.67 -13.96 -2.34
C SER A 89 36.36 -14.58 -2.81
N LEU A 90 35.26 -13.81 -2.73
CA LEU A 90 33.90 -14.15 -3.15
C LEU A 90 33.44 -15.55 -2.71
N HIS A 91 33.56 -15.88 -1.43
CA HIS A 91 33.29 -17.22 -0.90
C HIS A 91 31.85 -17.70 -1.16
N ASN A 92 30.87 -16.79 -1.20
CA ASN A 92 29.45 -17.09 -1.39
C ASN A 92 29.02 -16.97 -2.86
N SER A 93 29.48 -15.94 -3.58
CA SER A 93 29.01 -15.63 -4.93
C SER A 93 29.79 -16.35 -6.04
N ARG A 94 31.02 -16.80 -5.79
CA ARG A 94 31.92 -17.34 -6.83
C ARG A 94 31.35 -18.55 -7.56
N ALA A 95 30.81 -19.54 -6.84
CA ALA A 95 30.26 -20.74 -7.46
C ALA A 95 29.06 -20.43 -8.38
N HIS A 96 28.22 -19.46 -7.99
CA HIS A 96 27.10 -19.01 -8.80
C HIS A 96 27.59 -18.27 -10.06
N LEU A 97 28.54 -17.34 -9.91
CA LEU A 97 29.13 -16.60 -11.03
C LEU A 97 29.81 -17.54 -12.04
N GLU A 98 30.57 -18.53 -11.59
CA GLU A 98 31.19 -19.53 -12.46
C GLU A 98 30.14 -20.39 -13.20
N LYS A 99 29.04 -20.73 -12.53
CA LYS A 99 27.93 -21.47 -13.13
C LYS A 99 27.22 -20.66 -14.23
N THR A 100 26.94 -19.37 -13.97
CA THR A 100 26.35 -18.46 -14.94
C THR A 100 27.25 -18.25 -16.17
N ILE A 101 28.56 -18.02 -15.96
CA ILE A 101 29.53 -17.82 -17.05
C ILE A 101 29.67 -19.05 -17.94
N ARG A 102 29.66 -20.27 -17.36
CA ARG A 102 29.83 -21.51 -18.14
C ARG A 102 28.59 -21.89 -18.97
N GLY A 103 27.47 -21.15 -18.86
CA GLY A 103 26.22 -21.49 -19.54
C GLY A 103 25.66 -22.88 -19.13
N ALA A 104 26.15 -23.44 -18.02
CA ALA A 104 25.94 -24.83 -17.62
C ALA A 104 24.60 -25.07 -16.91
N TRP A 105 23.56 -24.34 -17.31
CA TRP A 105 22.20 -24.73 -16.97
C TRP A 105 21.77 -25.85 -17.94
N THR A 106 22.38 -27.03 -17.78
CA THR A 106 22.10 -28.23 -18.59
C THR A 106 20.63 -28.62 -18.46
N GLY A 107 20.04 -28.96 -19.60
CA GLY A 107 18.60 -29.05 -19.83
C GLY A 107 17.87 -30.12 -19.02
N THR A 108 16.59 -29.84 -18.82
CA THR A 108 15.57 -30.83 -18.50
C THR A 108 14.62 -30.87 -19.69
N VAL A 109 14.31 -32.09 -20.14
CA VAL A 109 13.46 -32.43 -21.28
C VAL A 109 12.16 -31.63 -21.25
N ALA A 110 11.81 -31.01 -22.39
CA ALA A 110 10.56 -30.31 -22.60
C ALA A 110 9.37 -31.20 -22.19
N SER A 111 8.73 -30.86 -21.07
CA SER A 111 7.38 -31.35 -20.79
C SER A 111 6.45 -30.70 -21.82
N MET A 112 5.89 -31.48 -22.75
CA MET A 112 4.85 -31.00 -23.66
C MET A 112 3.69 -30.38 -22.86
N PHE A 113 3.29 -29.15 -23.20
CA PHE A 113 2.08 -28.55 -22.67
C PHE A 113 0.87 -29.38 -23.11
N TYR A 114 0.13 -29.90 -22.13
CA TYR A 114 -1.20 -30.45 -22.34
C TYR A 114 -2.18 -29.56 -21.57
N PRO A 115 -3.12 -28.88 -22.25
CA PRO A 115 -4.17 -28.16 -21.54
C PRO A 115 -4.94 -29.16 -20.66
N ARG A 116 -5.21 -28.78 -19.43
CA ARG A 116 -5.95 -29.58 -18.44
C ARG A 116 -7.22 -28.85 -18.03
N GLU A 117 -8.07 -28.55 -19.00
CA GLU A 117 -9.38 -27.97 -18.73
C GLU A 117 -10.32 -28.98 -18.07
N ARG A 118 -11.21 -28.49 -17.22
CA ARG A 118 -12.34 -29.28 -16.72
C ARG A 118 -13.57 -29.06 -17.62
N PRO A 119 -14.47 -30.04 -17.74
CA PRO A 119 -15.71 -29.89 -18.51
C PRO A 119 -16.54 -28.71 -17.98
N ARG A 120 -17.07 -27.85 -18.88
CA ARG A 120 -18.01 -26.81 -18.46
C ARG A 120 -19.32 -27.44 -18.00
N PRO A 121 -19.94 -26.95 -16.91
CA PRO A 121 -21.18 -27.55 -16.44
C PRO A 121 -22.42 -27.11 -17.26
N ALA A 122 -22.27 -26.14 -18.18
CA ALA A 122 -23.36 -25.49 -18.90
C ALA A 122 -24.06 -26.35 -19.99
N ASP A 123 -23.43 -27.42 -20.49
CA ASP A 123 -23.97 -28.21 -21.61
C ASP A 123 -24.78 -29.45 -21.20
N ARG A 124 -25.08 -29.62 -19.91
CA ARG A 124 -25.88 -30.76 -19.44
C ARG A 124 -27.30 -30.34 -19.10
N HIS A 125 -28.23 -30.65 -20.00
CA HIS A 125 -29.68 -30.52 -19.79
C HIS A 125 -30.19 -31.24 -18.52
N ASN A 126 -29.41 -32.15 -17.92
CA ASN A 126 -29.80 -32.93 -16.73
C ASN A 126 -28.82 -32.79 -15.55
N GLY A 127 -28.61 -31.58 -15.04
CA GLY A 127 -28.33 -31.47 -13.60
C GLY A 127 -27.21 -30.52 -13.20
N TYR A 128 -27.57 -29.25 -13.02
CA TYR A 128 -26.81 -28.36 -12.13
C TYR A 128 -27.11 -28.63 -10.64
N GLY A 129 -28.09 -29.48 -10.32
CA GLY A 129 -28.34 -29.97 -8.95
C GLY A 129 -27.15 -30.71 -8.33
N GLN A 130 -26.28 -31.33 -9.14
CA GLN A 130 -24.97 -31.86 -8.70
C GLN A 130 -23.87 -30.78 -8.67
N THR A 131 -24.03 -29.68 -9.41
CA THR A 131 -23.05 -28.60 -9.56
C THR A 131 -23.06 -27.60 -8.41
N LEU A 132 -24.13 -27.50 -7.63
CA LEU A 132 -24.11 -26.68 -6.40
C LEU A 132 -23.01 -27.11 -5.42
N HIS A 133 -22.66 -28.40 -5.41
CA HIS A 133 -21.52 -28.91 -4.66
C HIS A 133 -20.18 -28.79 -5.42
N ALA A 134 -20.23 -28.61 -6.74
CA ALA A 134 -19.07 -28.40 -7.59
C ALA A 134 -18.67 -26.92 -7.76
N LEU A 135 -19.51 -25.96 -7.33
CA LEU A 135 -19.25 -24.52 -7.43
C LEU A 135 -17.94 -24.15 -6.72
N THR A 136 -17.69 -24.70 -5.52
CA THR A 136 -16.43 -24.47 -4.79
C THR A 136 -15.21 -24.85 -5.64
N LYS A 137 -15.23 -26.03 -6.25
CA LYS A 137 -14.14 -26.52 -7.11
C LYS A 137 -14.03 -25.78 -8.44
N ALA A 138 -15.15 -25.30 -9.00
CA ALA A 138 -15.16 -24.52 -10.23
C ALA A 138 -14.66 -23.08 -10.01
N VAL A 139 -14.96 -22.49 -8.84
CA VAL A 139 -14.47 -21.17 -8.43
C VAL A 139 -12.97 -21.20 -8.14
N GLU A 140 -12.45 -22.28 -7.56
CA GLU A 140 -11.00 -22.49 -7.36
C GLU A 140 -10.21 -22.47 -8.67
N ASP A 141 -10.77 -22.99 -9.77
CA ASP A 141 -10.09 -23.01 -11.07
C ASP A 141 -10.30 -21.69 -11.84
N HIS A 142 -11.55 -21.21 -11.94
CA HIS A 142 -11.96 -20.10 -12.82
C HIS A 142 -13.07 -19.25 -12.18
N SER A 143 -12.74 -18.53 -11.10
CA SER A 143 -13.69 -17.79 -10.24
C SER A 143 -14.78 -17.01 -10.99
N TYR A 144 -14.43 -16.10 -11.90
CA TYR A 144 -15.42 -15.28 -12.61
C TYR A 144 -16.33 -16.04 -13.58
N ILE A 145 -15.78 -17.05 -14.26
CA ILE A 145 -16.51 -17.85 -15.25
C ILE A 145 -17.53 -18.74 -14.54
N ALA A 146 -17.11 -19.36 -13.44
CA ALA A 146 -17.97 -20.21 -12.63
C ALA A 146 -19.16 -19.42 -12.06
N LEU A 147 -18.94 -18.19 -11.60
CA LEU A 147 -20.01 -17.30 -11.12
C LEU A 147 -20.97 -16.92 -12.25
N ALA A 148 -20.45 -16.54 -13.42
CA ALA A 148 -21.26 -16.23 -14.59
C ALA A 148 -22.11 -17.41 -15.08
N ASP A 149 -21.56 -18.62 -15.06
CA ASP A 149 -22.27 -19.82 -15.48
C ASP A 149 -23.43 -20.14 -14.53
N LEU A 150 -23.20 -19.99 -13.22
CA LEU A 150 -24.26 -20.16 -12.22
C LEU A 150 -25.37 -19.12 -12.40
N GLU A 151 -25.03 -17.84 -12.54
CA GLU A 151 -26.01 -16.77 -12.74
C GLU A 151 -26.85 -16.98 -14.00
N SER A 152 -26.21 -17.40 -15.10
CA SER A 152 -26.91 -17.73 -16.33
C SER A 152 -27.79 -18.97 -16.18
N TRP A 153 -27.34 -19.97 -15.40
CA TRP A 153 -28.13 -21.15 -15.14
C TRP A 153 -29.36 -20.81 -14.30
N VAL A 154 -29.19 -20.02 -13.23
CA VAL A 154 -30.27 -19.51 -12.38
C VAL A 154 -31.30 -18.77 -13.21
N GLN A 155 -30.86 -17.85 -14.06
CA GLN A 155 -31.74 -17.08 -14.93
C GLN A 155 -32.58 -17.94 -15.91
N ARG A 156 -32.06 -19.09 -16.37
CA ARG A 156 -32.69 -19.89 -17.44
C ARG A 156 -33.46 -21.12 -16.95
N ASN A 157 -33.03 -21.74 -15.85
CA ASN A 157 -33.47 -23.10 -15.48
C ASN A 157 -33.98 -23.24 -14.03
N LEU A 158 -33.77 -22.24 -13.16
CA LEU A 158 -34.11 -22.38 -11.73
C LEU A 158 -35.60 -22.64 -11.52
N GLU A 159 -36.46 -21.93 -12.25
CA GLU A 159 -37.91 -22.05 -12.12
C GLU A 159 -38.41 -23.45 -12.52
N ASP A 160 -38.01 -23.94 -13.70
CA ASP A 160 -38.35 -25.29 -14.16
C ASP A 160 -37.86 -26.38 -13.20
N TRP A 161 -36.66 -26.20 -12.63
CA TRP A 161 -36.09 -27.13 -11.67
C TRP A 161 -36.90 -27.20 -10.36
N VAL A 162 -37.28 -26.04 -9.80
CA VAL A 162 -38.14 -25.97 -8.59
C VAL A 162 -39.52 -26.60 -8.82
N HIS A 163 -40.05 -26.51 -10.04
CA HIS A 163 -41.36 -27.10 -10.38
C HIS A 163 -41.33 -28.60 -10.68
N THR A 164 -40.22 -29.12 -11.21
CA THR A 164 -40.14 -30.52 -11.68
C THR A 164 -39.74 -31.49 -10.58
N ASP A 165 -38.90 -31.08 -9.62
CA ASP A 165 -38.37 -31.96 -8.57
C ASP A 165 -38.87 -31.54 -7.18
N VAL A 166 -40.12 -31.92 -6.86
CA VAL A 166 -40.82 -31.61 -5.60
C VAL A 166 -40.13 -32.22 -4.36
N LEU A 167 -39.10 -33.07 -4.55
CA LEU A 167 -38.25 -33.65 -3.51
C LEU A 167 -36.91 -32.90 -3.33
N SER A 168 -36.72 -31.75 -3.99
CA SER A 168 -35.50 -30.95 -3.90
C SER A 168 -35.19 -30.53 -2.45
N ASP A 169 -33.99 -30.88 -2.00
CA ASP A 169 -33.53 -30.59 -0.64
C ASP A 169 -33.20 -29.11 -0.46
N CYS A 170 -33.87 -28.43 0.49
CA CYS A 170 -33.59 -27.05 0.89
C CYS A 170 -32.11 -26.83 1.25
N ASN A 171 -31.41 -27.86 1.72
CA ASN A 171 -29.99 -27.82 2.03
C ASN A 171 -29.13 -27.53 0.79
N VAL A 172 -29.54 -27.99 -0.39
CA VAL A 172 -28.80 -27.80 -1.64
C VAL A 172 -28.81 -26.33 -2.02
N ILE A 173 -29.98 -25.67 -2.06
CA ILE A 173 -30.08 -24.23 -2.34
C ILE A 173 -29.37 -23.40 -1.27
N SER A 174 -29.51 -23.75 0.02
CA SER A 174 -28.84 -23.06 1.12
C SER A 174 -27.30 -23.11 0.99
N ALA A 175 -26.76 -24.27 0.61
CA ALA A 175 -25.33 -24.42 0.31
C ALA A 175 -24.90 -23.60 -0.92
N CYS A 176 -25.76 -23.47 -1.94
CA CYS A 176 -25.54 -22.54 -3.06
C CYS A 176 -25.34 -21.13 -2.58
N ILE A 177 -26.33 -20.63 -1.83
CA ILE A 177 -26.42 -19.23 -1.43
C ILE A 177 -25.16 -18.87 -0.66
N THR A 178 -24.76 -19.74 0.27
CA THR A 178 -23.56 -19.54 1.09
C THR A 178 -22.28 -19.53 0.23
N THR A 179 -22.12 -20.52 -0.66
CA THR A 179 -20.90 -20.68 -1.48
C THR A 179 -20.78 -19.58 -2.54
N TYR A 180 -21.89 -19.27 -3.21
CA TYR A 180 -21.98 -18.22 -4.21
C TYR A 180 -21.75 -16.86 -3.57
N TYR A 181 -22.41 -16.53 -2.45
CA TYR A 181 -22.20 -15.27 -1.75
C TYR A 181 -20.73 -15.10 -1.34
N ALA A 182 -20.11 -16.08 -0.69
CA ALA A 182 -18.71 -15.99 -0.26
C ALA A 182 -17.76 -15.73 -1.43
N SER A 183 -18.00 -16.40 -2.57
CA SER A 183 -17.18 -16.29 -3.78
C SER A 183 -17.42 -14.96 -4.50
N ALA A 184 -18.68 -14.64 -4.81
CA ALA A 184 -19.08 -13.43 -5.53
C ALA A 184 -18.77 -12.15 -4.73
N ASN A 185 -18.99 -12.14 -3.42
CA ASN A 185 -18.69 -10.98 -2.57
C ASN A 185 -17.21 -10.61 -2.61
N ARG A 186 -16.31 -11.61 -2.63
CA ARG A 186 -14.86 -11.38 -2.75
C ARG A 186 -14.48 -10.81 -4.12
N MET A 187 -15.11 -11.31 -5.18
CA MET A 187 -14.74 -10.95 -6.56
C MET A 187 -15.39 -9.63 -7.01
N TYR A 188 -16.55 -9.28 -6.49
CA TYR A 188 -17.35 -8.14 -6.94
C TYR A 188 -17.24 -6.91 -6.03
N ASP A 189 -16.41 -6.93 -4.98
CA ASP A 189 -16.38 -5.91 -3.91
C ASP A 189 -16.26 -4.46 -4.43
N SER A 190 -15.56 -4.25 -5.54
CA SER A 190 -15.33 -2.92 -6.14
C SER A 190 -16.26 -2.56 -7.29
N ASN A 191 -17.22 -3.42 -7.67
CA ASN A 191 -18.13 -3.16 -8.79
C ASN A 191 -19.61 -3.21 -8.35
N PRO A 192 -20.27 -2.05 -8.16
CA PRO A 192 -21.66 -1.97 -7.73
C PRO A 192 -22.67 -2.65 -8.65
N GLU A 193 -22.33 -2.79 -9.92
CA GLU A 193 -23.17 -3.51 -10.87
C GLU A 193 -23.07 -5.02 -10.70
N ASP A 194 -21.85 -5.56 -10.58
CA ASP A 194 -21.67 -6.98 -10.34
C ASP A 194 -22.25 -7.38 -8.97
N GLN A 195 -22.14 -6.50 -7.96
CA GLN A 195 -22.88 -6.62 -6.70
C GLN A 195 -24.39 -6.68 -6.92
N SER A 196 -24.94 -5.86 -7.82
CA SER A 196 -26.37 -5.87 -8.14
C SER A 196 -26.81 -7.16 -8.83
N ILE A 197 -26.00 -7.74 -9.72
CA ILE A 197 -26.28 -9.05 -10.34
C ILE A 197 -26.16 -10.18 -9.32
N MET A 198 -25.19 -10.11 -8.40
CA MET A 198 -25.07 -11.06 -7.30
C MET A 198 -26.30 -11.02 -6.41
N LEU A 199 -26.72 -9.84 -5.97
CA LEU A 199 -27.91 -9.67 -5.14
C LEU A 199 -29.17 -10.16 -5.87
N LEU A 200 -29.34 -9.83 -7.15
CA LEU A 200 -30.47 -10.33 -7.96
C LEU A 200 -30.52 -11.86 -8.01
N THR A 201 -29.36 -12.50 -8.19
CA THR A 201 -29.23 -13.96 -8.22
C THR A 201 -29.49 -14.58 -6.85
N LEU A 202 -29.02 -13.95 -5.77
CA LEU A 202 -29.30 -14.36 -4.39
C LEU A 202 -30.80 -14.25 -4.07
N PHE A 203 -31.49 -13.21 -4.53
CA PHE A 203 -32.94 -13.09 -4.36
C PHE A 203 -33.71 -14.18 -5.11
N GLU A 204 -33.32 -14.56 -6.32
CA GLU A 204 -33.95 -15.68 -7.03
C GLU A 204 -33.72 -17.02 -6.33
N LEU A 205 -32.49 -17.28 -5.86
CA LEU A 205 -32.18 -18.46 -5.07
C LEU A 205 -32.97 -18.49 -3.75
N TRP A 206 -33.13 -17.33 -3.10
CA TRP A 206 -33.95 -17.19 -1.91
C TRP A 206 -35.44 -17.47 -2.20
N VAL A 207 -35.99 -16.96 -3.32
CA VAL A 207 -37.38 -17.25 -3.74
C VAL A 207 -37.57 -18.75 -3.96
N ALA A 208 -36.61 -19.41 -4.60
CA ALA A 208 -36.63 -20.86 -4.78
C ALA A 208 -36.61 -21.60 -3.43
N LEU A 209 -35.76 -21.17 -2.49
CA LEU A 209 -35.70 -21.72 -1.14
C LEU A 209 -37.01 -21.51 -0.37
N ASP A 210 -37.60 -20.32 -0.39
CA ASP A 210 -38.87 -20.03 0.29
C ASP A 210 -39.99 -20.90 -0.30
N ARG A 211 -40.09 -21.03 -1.63
CA ARG A 211 -41.05 -21.92 -2.31
C ARG A 211 -40.97 -23.37 -1.82
N LEU A 212 -39.76 -23.93 -1.72
CA LEU A 212 -39.58 -25.29 -1.20
C LEU A 212 -39.88 -25.38 0.30
N THR A 213 -39.48 -24.37 1.07
CA THR A 213 -39.67 -24.33 2.53
C THR A 213 -41.15 -24.26 2.89
N VAL A 214 -41.94 -23.44 2.19
CA VAL A 214 -43.39 -23.35 2.40
C VAL A 214 -44.15 -24.56 1.87
N ALA A 215 -43.63 -25.26 0.86
CA ALA A 215 -44.18 -26.54 0.42
C ALA A 215 -44.00 -27.62 1.49
N ASN A 216 -42.82 -27.68 2.12
CA ASN A 216 -42.50 -28.61 3.21
C ASN A 216 -43.18 -28.26 4.54
N CYS A 217 -43.37 -26.96 4.82
CA CYS A 217 -44.06 -26.47 6.00
C CYS A 217 -45.08 -25.38 5.64
N PRO A 218 -46.31 -25.77 5.26
CA PRO A 218 -47.36 -24.81 4.85
C PRO A 218 -47.74 -23.79 5.93
N LEU A 219 -47.42 -24.04 7.20
CA LEU A 219 -47.64 -23.10 8.31
C LEU A 219 -46.88 -21.78 8.11
N LEU A 220 -45.73 -21.80 7.41
CA LEU A 220 -44.92 -20.60 7.15
C LEU A 220 -45.60 -19.60 6.22
N LEU A 221 -46.62 -20.01 5.46
CA LEU A 221 -47.39 -19.11 4.60
C LEU A 221 -48.21 -18.09 5.40
N ASP A 222 -48.52 -18.41 6.66
CA ASP A 222 -49.26 -17.52 7.55
C ASP A 222 -48.38 -16.40 8.13
N TYR A 223 -47.06 -16.41 7.92
CA TYR A 223 -46.09 -15.46 8.50
C TYR A 223 -45.31 -14.68 7.44
N LEU A 224 -44.80 -13.51 7.83
CA LEU A 224 -44.01 -12.63 6.97
C LEU A 224 -42.66 -13.28 6.55
N PRO A 225 -42.22 -13.10 5.29
CA PRO A 225 -40.98 -13.69 4.79
C PRO A 225 -39.68 -12.90 5.10
N GLU A 226 -39.76 -11.84 5.91
CA GLU A 226 -38.67 -10.88 6.28
C GLU A 226 -38.02 -10.07 5.13
N VAL A 227 -37.92 -10.63 3.93
CA VAL A 227 -37.32 -9.97 2.76
C VAL A 227 -38.29 -8.96 2.16
N THR A 228 -38.00 -7.67 2.27
CA THR A 228 -38.86 -6.61 1.73
C THR A 228 -38.60 -6.34 0.25
N PRO A 229 -39.64 -5.98 -0.54
CA PRO A 229 -39.46 -5.57 -1.95
C PRO A 229 -38.57 -4.33 -2.12
N THR A 230 -38.41 -3.51 -1.08
CA THR A 230 -37.58 -2.29 -1.08
C THR A 230 -36.08 -2.59 -1.24
N LEU A 231 -35.62 -3.79 -0.88
CA LEU A 231 -34.22 -4.21 -1.06
C LEU A 231 -33.83 -4.35 -2.54
N LEU A 232 -34.80 -4.40 -3.46
CA LEU A 232 -34.55 -4.50 -4.90
C LEU A 232 -34.37 -3.12 -5.57
N GLU A 233 -34.82 -2.04 -4.91
CA GLU A 233 -34.82 -0.68 -5.47
C GLU A 233 -33.42 -0.10 -5.73
N PRO A 234 -32.39 -0.40 -4.91
CA PRO A 234 -31.04 0.12 -5.16
C PRO A 234 -30.29 -0.58 -6.30
N LEU A 235 -30.78 -1.74 -6.78
CA LEU A 235 -30.06 -2.56 -7.77
C LEU A 235 -29.81 -1.78 -9.07
N LEU A 236 -28.60 -1.93 -9.62
CA LEU A 236 -28.18 -1.36 -10.90
C LEU A 236 -28.34 -2.38 -12.03
N LEU A 237 -29.39 -2.26 -12.84
CA LEU A 237 -29.71 -3.21 -13.91
C LEU A 237 -29.74 -2.56 -15.29
N ARG A 238 -29.04 -3.20 -16.23
CA ARG A 238 -28.87 -2.70 -17.61
C ARG A 238 -29.75 -3.38 -18.65
N GLN A 239 -30.17 -4.63 -18.38
CA GLN A 239 -30.80 -5.49 -19.37
C GLN A 239 -32.30 -5.64 -19.09
N SER A 240 -33.13 -5.66 -20.14
CA SER A 240 -34.57 -5.93 -20.04
C SER A 240 -34.86 -7.24 -19.31
N LYS A 241 -34.12 -8.30 -19.61
CA LYS A 241 -34.24 -9.60 -18.93
C LYS A 241 -34.01 -9.52 -17.42
N SER A 242 -33.19 -8.59 -16.95
CA SER A 242 -32.96 -8.40 -15.52
C SER A 242 -34.14 -7.68 -14.86
N PHE A 243 -34.84 -6.79 -15.57
CA PHE A 243 -36.11 -6.22 -15.10
C PHE A 243 -37.20 -7.30 -15.00
N ASP A 244 -37.28 -8.23 -15.95
CA ASP A 244 -38.21 -9.36 -15.87
C ASP A 244 -37.95 -10.23 -14.63
N ARG A 245 -36.67 -10.47 -14.30
CA ARG A 245 -36.27 -11.19 -13.08
C ARG A 245 -36.75 -10.46 -11.83
N VAL A 246 -36.52 -9.15 -11.73
CA VAL A 246 -36.97 -8.35 -10.59
C VAL A 246 -38.50 -8.32 -10.48
N ALA A 247 -39.21 -8.21 -11.61
CA ALA A 247 -40.68 -8.23 -11.62
C ALA A 247 -41.22 -9.54 -11.03
N ARG A 248 -40.65 -10.70 -11.42
CA ARG A 248 -41.02 -12.00 -10.85
C ARG A 248 -40.78 -12.09 -9.34
N ILE A 249 -39.61 -11.66 -8.88
CA ILE A 249 -39.26 -11.67 -7.44
C ILE A 249 -40.22 -10.77 -6.65
N ARG A 250 -40.47 -9.55 -7.14
CA ARG A 250 -41.39 -8.61 -6.49
C ARG A 250 -42.81 -9.13 -6.43
N GLN A 251 -43.30 -9.73 -7.52
CA GLN A 251 -44.62 -10.34 -7.55
C GLN A 251 -44.72 -11.44 -6.48
N TYR A 252 -43.74 -12.33 -6.42
CA TYR A 252 -43.70 -13.38 -5.39
C TYR A 252 -43.69 -12.80 -3.97
N LEU A 253 -42.85 -11.81 -3.70
CA LEU A 253 -42.79 -11.16 -2.38
C LEU A 253 -44.12 -10.48 -2.03
N ARG A 254 -44.75 -9.76 -2.96
CA ARG A 254 -46.06 -9.13 -2.76
C ARG A 254 -47.13 -10.17 -2.40
N GLU A 255 -47.21 -11.25 -3.16
CA GLU A 255 -48.15 -12.35 -2.89
C GLU A 255 -47.90 -12.98 -1.51
N ARG A 256 -46.64 -13.18 -1.14
CA ARG A 256 -46.27 -13.72 0.19
C ARG A 256 -46.61 -12.78 1.34
N HIS A 257 -46.40 -11.48 1.20
CA HIS A 257 -46.76 -10.48 2.21
C HIS A 257 -48.29 -10.34 2.34
N ASN A 258 -49.01 -10.34 1.21
CA ASN A 258 -50.48 -10.24 1.21
C ASN A 258 -51.15 -11.47 1.84
N ARG A 259 -50.50 -12.64 1.78
CA ARG A 259 -50.99 -13.88 2.39
C ARG A 259 -50.67 -14.00 3.88
N ALA A 260 -49.60 -13.36 4.35
CA ALA A 260 -49.20 -13.42 5.74
C ALA A 260 -50.28 -12.79 6.65
N ILE A 261 -50.62 -13.49 7.72
CA ILE A 261 -51.62 -13.07 8.72
C ILE A 261 -50.90 -12.56 9.96
N TYR A 262 -49.80 -13.24 10.32
CA TYR A 262 -49.00 -12.97 11.51
C TYR A 262 -47.67 -12.31 11.13
N GLY A 263 -47.04 -11.67 12.10
CA GLY A 263 -45.76 -10.99 11.93
C GLY A 263 -44.57 -11.94 11.71
N SER A 264 -43.38 -11.47 12.05
CA SER A 264 -42.14 -12.24 11.93
C SER A 264 -42.18 -13.55 12.72
N ILE A 265 -41.63 -14.62 12.14
CA ILE A 265 -41.41 -15.90 12.86
C ILE A 265 -40.32 -15.78 13.94
N PHE A 266 -39.50 -14.72 13.87
CA PHE A 266 -38.40 -14.45 14.79
C PHE A 266 -38.82 -13.54 15.96
N THR A 267 -40.12 -13.39 16.23
CA THR A 267 -40.61 -12.60 17.38
C THR A 267 -40.26 -13.25 18.73
N ASP A 268 -39.85 -12.43 19.70
CA ASP A 268 -39.63 -12.84 21.10
C ASP A 268 -40.91 -13.06 21.90
N THR A 269 -42.05 -12.60 21.39
CA THR A 269 -43.32 -12.76 22.07
C THR A 269 -43.86 -14.17 21.83
N VAL A 270 -43.94 -14.96 22.90
CA VAL A 270 -44.50 -16.32 22.86
C VAL A 270 -45.97 -16.26 23.27
N ASN A 271 -46.86 -16.43 22.30
CA ASN A 271 -48.30 -16.52 22.49
C ASN A 271 -48.88 -17.64 21.60
N SER A 272 -50.20 -17.81 21.57
CA SER A 272 -50.88 -18.83 20.75
C SER A 272 -50.73 -18.63 19.24
N GLU A 273 -50.31 -17.45 18.81
CA GLU A 273 -50.12 -17.05 17.41
C GLU A 273 -48.67 -17.20 16.94
N THR A 274 -47.71 -17.40 17.85
CA THR A 274 -46.29 -17.58 17.51
C THR A 274 -46.06 -18.88 16.74
N PHE A 275 -45.16 -18.84 15.75
CA PHE A 275 -44.81 -20.00 14.91
C PHE A 275 -44.46 -21.24 15.73
N ALA A 276 -43.59 -21.12 16.72
CA ALA A 276 -43.14 -22.25 17.54
C ALA A 276 -44.29 -22.98 18.26
N VAL A 277 -45.28 -22.23 18.79
CA VAL A 277 -46.45 -22.78 19.48
C VAL A 277 -47.36 -23.48 18.48
N ARG A 278 -47.71 -22.81 17.39
CA ARG A 278 -48.59 -23.39 16.34
C ARG A 278 -47.95 -24.60 15.65
N TYR A 279 -46.63 -24.61 15.47
CA TYR A 279 -45.91 -25.76 14.91
C TYR A 279 -45.88 -26.94 15.89
N PHE A 280 -45.61 -26.69 17.18
CA PHE A 280 -45.66 -27.71 18.23
C PHE A 280 -47.05 -28.35 18.32
N ASP A 281 -48.11 -27.54 18.33
CA ASP A 281 -49.49 -28.03 18.45
C ASP A 281 -49.89 -28.94 17.27
N ARG A 282 -49.34 -28.69 16.07
CA ARG A 282 -49.57 -29.50 14.87
C ARG A 282 -48.68 -30.74 14.80
N SER A 283 -47.52 -30.74 15.45
CA SER A 283 -46.57 -31.86 15.42
C SER A 283 -46.95 -32.95 16.43
N LEU A 284 -47.37 -34.11 15.93
CA LEU A 284 -47.61 -35.29 16.78
C LEU A 284 -46.30 -35.80 17.40
N GLU A 285 -45.21 -35.76 16.64
CA GLU A 285 -43.88 -36.19 17.09
C GLU A 285 -43.39 -35.36 18.27
N LEU A 286 -43.45 -34.02 18.19
CA LEU A 286 -43.01 -33.15 19.27
C LEU A 286 -43.88 -33.28 20.52
N ARG A 287 -45.19 -33.49 20.36
CA ARG A 287 -46.10 -33.74 21.49
C ARG A 287 -45.81 -35.08 22.17
N THR A 288 -45.59 -36.13 21.39
CA THR A 288 -45.18 -37.46 21.91
C THR A 288 -43.81 -37.38 22.58
N LEU A 289 -42.87 -36.63 22.00
CA LEU A 289 -41.55 -36.37 22.58
C LEU A 289 -41.69 -35.62 23.91
N LYS A 290 -42.52 -34.58 23.99
CA LYS A 290 -42.83 -33.88 25.24
C LYS A 290 -43.38 -34.83 26.30
N GLU A 291 -44.38 -35.65 25.97
CA GLU A 291 -44.93 -36.66 26.89
C GLU A 291 -43.84 -37.65 27.36
N SER A 292 -42.97 -38.09 26.45
CA SER A 292 -41.86 -38.99 26.80
C SER A 292 -40.82 -38.33 27.71
N ILE A 293 -40.52 -37.05 27.47
CA ILE A 293 -39.61 -36.22 28.27
C ILE A 293 -40.23 -35.97 29.63
N GLU A 294 -41.50 -35.61 29.71
CA GLU A 294 -42.23 -35.40 30.96
C GLU A 294 -42.33 -36.71 31.75
N ALA A 295 -42.61 -37.84 31.11
CA ALA A 295 -42.58 -39.15 31.75
C ALA A 295 -41.16 -39.52 32.25
N ALA A 296 -40.11 -39.24 31.46
CA ALA A 296 -38.71 -39.44 31.86
C ALA A 296 -38.27 -38.47 32.97
N ALA A 297 -38.78 -37.25 32.96
CA ALA A 297 -38.56 -36.23 33.97
C ALA A 297 -39.29 -36.58 35.26
N HIS A 298 -40.52 -37.10 35.21
CA HIS A 298 -41.22 -37.65 36.38
C HIS A 298 -40.48 -38.86 36.96
N ARG A 299 -39.96 -39.76 36.11
CA ARG A 299 -39.07 -40.86 36.54
C ARG A 299 -37.76 -40.35 37.17
N SER A 300 -37.21 -39.24 36.67
CA SER A 300 -35.96 -38.64 37.15
C SER A 300 -36.14 -37.69 38.36
N ALA A 301 -37.29 -37.04 38.50
CA ALA A 301 -37.67 -36.18 39.62
C ALA A 301 -37.89 -36.98 40.90
N ARG A 302 -38.27 -38.27 40.76
CA ARG A 302 -38.25 -39.25 41.86
C ARG A 302 -36.83 -39.59 42.34
N ARG A 303 -35.80 -39.34 41.52
CA ARG A 303 -34.36 -39.58 41.83
C ARG A 303 -33.56 -38.31 42.20
N ARG A 304 -34.01 -37.09 41.83
CA ARG A 304 -33.22 -35.85 42.01
C ARG A 304 -33.98 -34.75 42.77
N ARG A 305 -34.34 -35.01 44.02
CA ARG A 305 -34.59 -33.94 45.02
C ARG A 305 -33.24 -33.47 45.57
N LYS A 306 -32.50 -32.69 44.79
CA LYS A 306 -31.42 -31.75 45.20
C LYS A 306 -30.63 -31.38 43.94
N ASN A 307 -31.04 -30.29 43.31
CA ASN A 307 -30.25 -29.34 42.51
C ASN A 307 -31.16 -28.68 41.48
N PHE A 308 -31.81 -27.59 41.90
CA PHE A 308 -32.44 -26.69 40.95
C PHE A 308 -32.13 -25.24 41.32
N LYS A 309 -30.99 -24.76 40.81
CA LYS A 309 -30.81 -23.33 40.52
C LYS A 309 -30.46 -23.24 39.04
N ARG A 310 -31.33 -22.57 38.30
CA ARG A 310 -31.28 -22.35 36.84
C ARG A 310 -29.86 -21.96 36.41
N SER A 311 -29.27 -22.76 35.52
CA SER A 311 -27.95 -22.56 34.93
C SER A 311 -27.81 -21.15 34.35
N ALA A 312 -26.71 -20.46 34.67
CA ALA A 312 -26.36 -19.16 34.10
C ALA A 312 -26.31 -19.20 32.56
N LYS A 313 -25.92 -20.35 31.99
CA LYS A 313 -25.90 -20.60 30.54
C LYS A 313 -27.28 -20.49 29.88
N TYR A 314 -28.36 -20.84 30.58
CA TYR A 314 -29.73 -20.65 30.06
C TYR A 314 -30.13 -19.17 30.05
N ARG A 315 -29.74 -18.41 31.08
CA ARG A 315 -29.98 -16.95 31.11
C ARG A 315 -29.15 -16.22 30.07
N GLU A 316 -27.92 -16.67 29.83
CA GLU A 316 -27.03 -16.13 28.80
C GLU A 316 -27.54 -16.45 27.39
N LEU A 317 -27.94 -17.70 27.13
CA LEU A 317 -28.54 -18.11 25.85
C LEU A 317 -29.88 -17.42 25.59
N LYS A 318 -30.70 -17.21 26.64
CA LYS A 318 -31.94 -16.44 26.53
C LYS A 318 -31.66 -14.96 26.23
N ALA A 319 -30.72 -14.34 26.94
CA ALA A 319 -30.29 -12.97 26.63
C ALA A 319 -29.63 -12.82 25.24
N LEU A 320 -29.01 -13.88 24.70
CA LEU A 320 -28.49 -13.90 23.33
C LEU A 320 -29.62 -14.01 22.30
N ALA A 321 -30.65 -14.83 22.58
CA ALA A 321 -31.84 -14.96 21.74
C ALA A 321 -32.68 -13.66 21.74
N ASP A 322 -32.92 -13.08 22.92
CA ASP A 322 -33.64 -11.81 23.09
C ASP A 322 -32.91 -10.63 22.39
N ARG A 323 -31.59 -10.73 22.12
CA ARG A 323 -30.83 -9.75 21.31
C ARG A 323 -30.98 -9.95 19.80
N TRP A 324 -31.23 -11.17 19.34
CA TRP A 324 -31.38 -11.49 17.92
C TRP A 324 -32.80 -11.19 17.40
N ALA A 325 -33.80 -11.20 18.26
CA ALA A 325 -35.20 -11.08 17.88
C ALA A 325 -35.77 -9.65 18.03
N ALA A 326 -35.05 -8.74 18.70
CA ALA A 326 -35.59 -7.42 18.99
C ALA A 326 -35.69 -6.47 17.77
N ASP A 327 -34.80 -6.50 16.77
CA ASP A 327 -34.83 -5.51 15.64
C ASP A 327 -34.01 -5.92 14.38
N SER A 328 -33.65 -7.20 14.19
CA SER A 328 -32.56 -7.62 13.26
C SER A 328 -32.73 -7.32 11.76
N PHE A 329 -33.93 -6.96 11.28
CA PHE A 329 -34.18 -6.75 9.84
C PHE A 329 -34.65 -5.33 9.48
N ALA A 330 -34.93 -4.46 10.47
CA ALA A 330 -35.40 -3.10 10.22
C ALA A 330 -34.33 -2.19 9.57
N ASP A 331 -33.05 -2.48 9.83
CA ASP A 331 -31.89 -1.73 9.30
C ASP A 331 -31.22 -2.39 8.08
N CYS A 332 -31.80 -3.46 7.52
CA CYS A 332 -31.22 -4.12 6.34
C CYS A 332 -31.26 -3.20 5.11
N ASN A 333 -30.08 -2.78 4.64
CA ASN A 333 -29.94 -1.92 3.47
C ASN A 333 -28.80 -2.42 2.56
N VAL A 334 -29.08 -2.55 1.26
CA VAL A 334 -28.09 -2.92 0.23
C VAL A 334 -27.59 -1.74 -0.59
N SER A 335 -28.07 -0.52 -0.32
CA SER A 335 -27.79 0.66 -1.14
C SER A 335 -26.31 0.97 -1.29
N SER A 336 -25.51 0.82 -0.24
CA SER A 336 -24.06 1.05 -0.31
C SER A 336 -23.34 0.14 -1.31
N ARG A 337 -23.83 -1.11 -1.46
CA ARG A 337 -23.30 -2.10 -2.42
C ARG A 337 -23.70 -1.81 -3.85
N CYS A 338 -24.77 -1.05 -4.06
CA CYS A 338 -25.32 -0.70 -5.37
C CYS A 338 -25.15 0.80 -5.71
N THR A 339 -24.26 1.50 -5.00
CA THR A 339 -23.97 2.91 -5.25
C THR A 339 -22.57 3.07 -5.82
N MET A 340 -22.48 3.70 -7.00
CA MET A 340 -21.21 4.10 -7.60
C MET A 340 -20.46 5.09 -6.71
N GLN A 341 -19.16 4.84 -6.53
CA GLN A 341 -18.29 5.68 -5.71
C GLN A 341 -17.52 6.66 -6.60
N LEU A 342 -17.61 7.94 -6.28
CA LEU A 342 -16.85 8.98 -6.97
C LEU A 342 -15.36 8.86 -6.62
N PRO A 343 -14.45 8.99 -7.61
CA PRO A 343 -13.02 9.02 -7.36
C PRO A 343 -12.61 10.26 -6.56
N LEU A 344 -11.41 10.23 -5.99
CA LEU A 344 -10.80 11.40 -5.38
C LEU A 344 -10.60 12.47 -6.47
N GLY A 345 -11.20 13.63 -6.27
CA GLY A 345 -11.25 14.66 -7.30
C GLY A 345 -12.21 15.79 -6.95
N PRO A 346 -12.47 16.69 -7.91
CA PRO A 346 -13.25 17.91 -7.66
C PRO A 346 -14.73 17.63 -7.34
N TYR A 347 -15.23 16.45 -7.71
CA TYR A 347 -16.60 16.00 -7.42
C TYR A 347 -16.72 15.21 -6.11
N SER A 348 -15.63 14.95 -5.39
CA SER A 348 -15.63 14.06 -4.21
C SER A 348 -16.61 14.48 -3.09
N SER A 349 -16.84 15.79 -2.90
CA SER A 349 -17.81 16.31 -1.92
C SER A 349 -19.28 16.09 -2.33
N LEU A 350 -19.53 15.71 -3.59
CA LEU A 350 -20.86 15.56 -4.18
C LEU A 350 -21.38 14.12 -4.18
N GLN A 351 -20.72 13.20 -3.45
CA GLN A 351 -21.13 11.79 -3.37
C GLN A 351 -22.61 11.61 -2.96
N TYR A 352 -23.14 12.52 -2.13
CA TYR A 352 -24.55 12.49 -1.72
C TYR A 352 -25.52 12.52 -2.91
N ALA A 353 -25.17 13.23 -3.99
CA ALA A 353 -25.99 13.35 -5.19
C ALA A 353 -26.05 12.04 -5.99
N VAL A 354 -25.03 11.19 -5.88
CA VAL A 354 -25.02 9.84 -6.45
C VAL A 354 -25.77 8.87 -5.53
N THR A 355 -25.51 8.94 -4.22
CA THR A 355 -26.03 8.00 -3.21
C THR A 355 -27.55 8.05 -3.06
N SER A 356 -28.17 9.22 -3.16
CA SER A 356 -29.61 9.38 -2.90
C SER A 356 -30.29 10.24 -3.95
N THR A 357 -31.62 10.20 -3.94
CA THR A 357 -32.51 11.10 -4.68
C THR A 357 -33.38 11.96 -3.75
N SER A 358 -33.12 11.88 -2.43
CA SER A 358 -33.92 12.54 -1.39
C SER A 358 -33.68 14.04 -1.30
N HIS A 359 -32.57 14.54 -1.84
CA HIS A 359 -32.25 15.96 -1.83
C HIS A 359 -33.06 16.74 -2.87
N THR A 360 -33.31 18.02 -2.60
CA THR A 360 -34.05 18.90 -3.51
C THR A 360 -33.13 19.84 -4.28
N SER A 361 -33.58 20.35 -5.43
CA SER A 361 -32.81 21.36 -6.17
C SER A 361 -32.57 22.61 -5.32
N ASN A 362 -33.52 22.98 -4.46
CA ASN A 362 -33.37 24.12 -3.54
C ASN A 362 -32.27 23.87 -2.49
N GLU A 363 -32.10 22.64 -2.00
CA GLU A 363 -31.01 22.30 -1.09
C GLU A 363 -29.64 22.40 -1.77
N VAL A 364 -29.53 21.99 -3.04
CA VAL A 364 -28.31 22.16 -3.83
C VAL A 364 -27.99 23.65 -4.01
N LEU A 365 -29.01 24.46 -4.31
CA LEU A 365 -28.85 25.92 -4.45
C LEU A 365 -28.50 26.59 -3.10
N ALA A 366 -29.04 26.12 -1.98
CA ALA A 366 -28.71 26.65 -0.65
C ALA A 366 -27.26 26.35 -0.25
N LYS A 367 -26.68 25.26 -0.76
CA LYS A 367 -25.29 24.83 -0.49
C LYS A 367 -24.26 25.35 -1.49
N GLN A 368 -24.60 26.33 -2.32
CA GLN A 368 -23.69 26.93 -3.31
C GLN A 368 -22.37 27.44 -2.71
N SER A 369 -22.36 27.86 -1.44
CA SER A 369 -21.14 28.26 -0.72
C SER A 369 -20.16 27.10 -0.48
N GLU A 370 -20.63 25.86 -0.57
CA GLU A 370 -19.82 24.64 -0.44
C GLU A 370 -19.25 24.16 -1.79
N CYS A 371 -19.41 24.95 -2.87
CA CYS A 371 -18.87 24.64 -4.19
C CYS A 371 -17.32 24.53 -4.15
N PRO A 372 -16.73 23.40 -4.55
CA PRO A 372 -15.28 23.26 -4.70
C PRO A 372 -14.72 24.28 -5.70
N ALA A 373 -13.48 24.74 -5.47
CA ALA A 373 -12.83 25.74 -6.32
C ALA A 373 -12.52 25.22 -7.74
N ASP A 374 -12.47 23.90 -7.91
CA ASP A 374 -12.06 23.22 -9.15
C ASP A 374 -13.22 23.01 -10.16
N ILE A 375 -14.47 23.28 -9.77
CA ILE A 375 -15.65 23.20 -10.67
C ILE A 375 -16.42 24.52 -10.65
N SER A 376 -17.09 24.83 -11.77
CA SER A 376 -17.90 26.04 -11.84
C SER A 376 -19.17 25.94 -10.99
N LEU A 377 -19.69 27.07 -10.52
CA LEU A 377 -20.94 27.11 -9.78
C LEU A 377 -22.11 26.49 -10.57
N HIS A 378 -22.16 26.72 -11.88
CA HIS A 378 -23.17 26.12 -12.76
C HIS A 378 -23.01 24.60 -12.84
N GLU A 379 -21.78 24.10 -12.97
CA GLU A 379 -21.48 22.66 -12.99
C GLU A 379 -21.82 21.99 -11.64
N TYR A 380 -21.53 22.64 -10.51
CA TYR A 380 -21.92 22.18 -9.17
C TYR A 380 -23.44 22.05 -9.02
N ILE A 381 -24.19 23.11 -9.38
CA ILE A 381 -25.66 23.13 -9.29
C ILE A 381 -26.25 22.05 -10.19
N THR A 382 -25.74 21.94 -11.42
CA THR A 382 -26.21 20.95 -12.38
C THR A 382 -25.94 19.52 -11.93
N PHE A 383 -24.72 19.23 -11.45
CA PHE A 383 -24.35 17.88 -10.98
C PHE A 383 -25.21 17.46 -9.79
N GLY A 384 -25.37 18.33 -8.78
CA GLY A 384 -26.28 18.08 -7.65
C GLY A 384 -27.75 17.98 -8.08
N GLY A 385 -28.13 18.68 -9.15
CA GLY A 385 -29.49 18.77 -9.66
C GLY A 385 -29.98 17.55 -10.45
N ILE A 386 -29.11 16.75 -11.09
CA ILE A 386 -29.52 15.61 -11.94
C ILE A 386 -30.46 14.66 -11.19
N ARG A 387 -30.06 14.25 -9.98
CA ARG A 387 -30.77 13.28 -9.13
C ARG A 387 -31.61 13.92 -8.03
N ALA A 388 -31.84 15.24 -8.08
CA ALA A 388 -32.64 15.94 -7.08
C ALA A 388 -34.14 15.65 -7.31
N GLY A 389 -34.65 14.59 -6.69
CA GLY A 389 -36.00 14.06 -6.90
C GLY A 389 -36.05 12.86 -7.85
N SER A 390 -36.93 11.91 -7.52
CA SER A 390 -37.01 10.60 -8.16
C SER A 390 -37.51 10.60 -9.61
N ARG A 391 -38.52 11.41 -9.93
CA ARG A 391 -39.27 11.33 -11.20
C ARG A 391 -38.70 12.19 -12.33
N ILE A 392 -37.87 13.19 -12.01
CA ILE A 392 -37.39 14.18 -12.99
C ILE A 392 -36.00 13.88 -13.56
N GLN A 393 -35.40 12.74 -13.18
CA GLN A 393 -34.04 12.38 -13.54
C GLN A 393 -33.82 12.36 -15.05
N TRP A 394 -34.70 11.72 -15.83
CA TRP A 394 -34.57 11.66 -17.30
C TRP A 394 -34.74 12.99 -18.00
N LEU A 395 -35.65 13.85 -17.48
CA LEU A 395 -35.82 15.21 -17.98
C LEU A 395 -34.55 16.03 -17.74
N ASN A 396 -33.95 15.92 -16.56
CA ASN A 396 -32.68 16.56 -16.23
C ASN A 396 -31.54 16.02 -17.10
N ILE A 397 -31.43 14.70 -17.28
CA ILE A 397 -30.42 14.07 -18.17
C ILE A 397 -30.54 14.62 -19.59
N SER A 398 -31.75 14.62 -20.16
CA SER A 398 -32.00 15.13 -21.52
C SER A 398 -31.64 16.61 -21.64
N ARG A 399 -32.04 17.43 -20.66
CA ARG A 399 -31.71 18.85 -20.59
C ARG A 399 -30.20 19.07 -20.56
N GLU A 400 -29.46 18.33 -19.73
CA GLU A 400 -28.02 18.55 -19.57
C GLU A 400 -27.20 18.06 -20.76
N ILE A 401 -27.63 16.99 -21.44
CA ILE A 401 -26.98 16.58 -22.69
C ILE A 401 -27.18 17.64 -23.78
N ALA A 402 -28.35 18.28 -23.82
CA ALA A 402 -28.62 19.38 -24.76
C ALA A 402 -27.88 20.68 -24.38
N ALA A 403 -27.79 20.99 -23.08
CA ALA A 403 -27.19 22.22 -22.56
C ALA A 403 -25.65 22.16 -22.49
N GLN A 404 -25.06 20.97 -22.41
CA GLN A 404 -23.61 20.73 -22.30
C GLN A 404 -22.96 21.53 -21.15
N THR A 405 -23.69 21.75 -20.05
CA THR A 405 -23.18 22.45 -18.86
C THR A 405 -22.28 21.54 -18.02
N LEU A 406 -22.54 20.23 -18.02
CA LEU A 406 -21.63 19.22 -17.46
C LEU A 406 -20.61 18.78 -18.50
N ASN A 407 -19.37 18.61 -18.06
CA ASN A 407 -18.35 17.95 -18.89
C ASN A 407 -18.63 16.44 -18.95
N LEU A 408 -19.32 16.01 -20.02
CA LEU A 408 -19.66 14.60 -20.26
C LEU A 408 -18.44 13.70 -20.48
N ASN A 409 -17.25 14.29 -20.67
CA ASN A 409 -16.00 13.56 -20.80
C ASN A 409 -15.28 13.32 -19.46
N ARG A 410 -15.97 13.53 -18.32
CA ARG A 410 -15.49 13.22 -16.97
C ARG A 410 -16.10 11.93 -16.45
N GLU A 411 -15.30 11.13 -15.75
CA GLU A 411 -15.74 9.84 -15.20
C GLU A 411 -16.81 10.03 -14.12
N GLU A 412 -16.70 11.07 -13.31
CA GLU A 412 -17.63 11.39 -12.23
C GLU A 412 -19.04 11.70 -12.76
N VAL A 413 -19.12 12.38 -13.91
CA VAL A 413 -20.38 12.67 -14.61
C VAL A 413 -20.97 11.38 -15.19
N TYR A 414 -20.13 10.51 -15.77
CA TYR A 414 -20.58 9.20 -16.24
C TYR A 414 -21.18 8.36 -15.09
N LEU A 415 -20.54 8.31 -13.92
CA LEU A 415 -21.02 7.57 -12.76
C LEU A 415 -22.38 8.11 -12.26
N LEU A 416 -22.53 9.43 -12.19
CA LEU A 416 -23.81 10.07 -11.82
C LEU A 416 -24.94 9.68 -12.79
N LEU A 417 -24.70 9.83 -14.09
CA LEU A 417 -25.69 9.57 -15.14
C LEU A 417 -26.06 8.08 -15.23
N THR A 418 -25.08 7.19 -15.06
CA THR A 418 -25.34 5.73 -15.08
C THR A 418 -25.96 5.23 -13.79
N GLN A 419 -25.64 5.79 -12.63
CA GLN A 419 -26.38 5.55 -11.40
C GLN A 419 -27.86 5.96 -11.57
N ALA A 420 -28.14 7.12 -12.17
CA ALA A 420 -29.51 7.56 -12.47
C ALA A 420 -30.23 6.67 -13.50
N ALA A 421 -29.50 6.21 -14.52
CA ALA A 421 -30.07 5.40 -15.58
C ALA A 421 -30.33 3.94 -15.16
N TRP A 422 -29.43 3.34 -14.39
CA TRP A 422 -29.46 1.89 -14.12
C TRP A 422 -30.10 1.52 -12.79
N GLN A 423 -30.17 2.44 -11.83
CA GLN A 423 -30.88 2.19 -10.58
C GLN A 423 -32.37 2.08 -10.84
N ILE A 424 -32.96 0.95 -10.45
CA ILE A 424 -34.37 0.61 -10.74
C ILE A 424 -35.34 1.59 -10.05
N GLY A 425 -35.08 1.89 -8.78
CA GLY A 425 -35.95 2.74 -7.97
C GLY A 425 -37.28 2.08 -7.54
N PRO A 426 -38.15 2.82 -6.84
CA PRO A 426 -39.45 2.33 -6.39
C PRO A 426 -40.41 2.14 -7.58
N GLN A 427 -41.42 1.30 -7.38
CA GLN A 427 -42.45 0.98 -8.38
C GLN A 427 -43.81 1.43 -7.87
N SER A 428 -44.51 2.27 -8.64
CA SER A 428 -45.89 2.68 -8.38
C SER A 428 -46.87 1.51 -8.49
N ASP A 429 -48.09 1.69 -8.00
CA ASP A 429 -49.17 0.68 -8.00
C ASP A 429 -49.56 0.18 -9.40
N GLY A 430 -49.21 0.92 -10.46
CA GLY A 430 -49.48 0.59 -11.87
C GLY A 430 -48.36 -0.15 -12.61
N GLU A 431 -47.52 -0.93 -11.91
CA GLU A 431 -46.40 -1.73 -12.45
C GLU A 431 -45.24 -0.94 -13.13
N ASN A 432 -45.36 0.38 -13.29
CA ASN A 432 -44.29 1.22 -13.80
C ASN A 432 -43.27 1.61 -12.71
N TRP A 433 -42.01 1.69 -13.12
CA TRP A 433 -40.89 2.13 -12.28
C TRP A 433 -40.83 3.65 -12.23
N ASP A 434 -40.94 4.25 -11.03
CA ASP A 434 -41.06 5.71 -10.85
C ASP A 434 -39.88 6.49 -11.44
N TYR A 435 -38.68 5.90 -11.41
CA TYR A 435 -37.47 6.55 -11.94
C TYR A 435 -37.40 6.52 -13.47
N HIS A 436 -38.23 5.70 -14.13
CA HIS A 436 -38.15 5.39 -15.55
C HIS A 436 -39.45 5.62 -16.31
N GLU A 437 -40.49 6.14 -15.65
CA GLU A 437 -41.82 6.41 -16.25
C GLU A 437 -41.71 7.22 -17.55
N GLU A 438 -40.83 8.22 -17.58
CA GLU A 438 -40.61 9.08 -18.74
C GLU A 438 -40.11 8.32 -19.98
N LEU A 439 -39.37 7.20 -19.80
CA LEU A 439 -38.90 6.36 -20.91
C LEU A 439 -40.03 5.60 -21.60
N SER A 440 -41.19 5.45 -20.95
CA SER A 440 -42.37 4.83 -21.56
C SER A 440 -43.05 5.76 -22.56
N SER A 441 -42.76 7.08 -22.51
CA SER A 441 -43.29 8.07 -23.46
C SER A 441 -42.52 8.01 -24.79
N PRO A 442 -43.19 7.70 -25.93
CA PRO A 442 -42.54 7.67 -27.24
C PRO A 442 -42.00 9.04 -27.66
N ASP A 443 -42.73 10.12 -27.36
CA ASP A 443 -42.35 11.49 -27.73
C ASP A 443 -41.07 11.92 -27.01
N PHE A 444 -41.00 11.68 -25.69
CA PHE A 444 -39.78 11.94 -24.92
C PHE A 444 -38.62 11.08 -25.41
N SER A 445 -38.85 9.78 -25.65
CA SER A 445 -37.82 8.85 -26.11
C SER A 445 -37.21 9.27 -27.44
N ILE A 446 -38.02 9.75 -28.39
CA ILE A 446 -37.55 10.30 -29.66
C ILE A 446 -36.75 11.59 -29.44
N ALA A 447 -37.22 12.51 -28.59
CA ALA A 447 -36.49 13.73 -28.26
C ALA A 447 -35.12 13.43 -27.61
N LEU A 448 -35.06 12.47 -26.69
CA LEU A 448 -33.82 12.00 -26.07
C LEU A 448 -32.86 11.41 -27.11
N LEU A 449 -33.35 10.58 -28.03
CA LEU A 449 -32.55 10.02 -29.13
C LEU A 449 -32.02 11.10 -30.09
N GLN A 450 -32.78 12.16 -30.34
CA GLN A 450 -32.31 13.30 -31.15
C GLN A 450 -31.17 14.04 -30.46
N VAL A 451 -31.30 14.32 -29.16
CA VAL A 451 -30.27 14.99 -28.36
C VAL A 451 -29.00 14.14 -28.27
N LEU A 452 -29.13 12.84 -27.99
CA LEU A 452 -28.02 11.88 -28.00
C LEU A 452 -27.39 11.72 -29.39
N GLY A 453 -28.22 11.77 -30.45
CA GLY A 453 -27.78 11.75 -31.83
C GLY A 453 -26.92 12.95 -32.20
N LYS A 454 -27.33 14.14 -31.75
CA LYS A 454 -26.53 15.36 -31.89
C LYS A 454 -25.20 15.24 -31.17
N LEU A 455 -25.19 14.79 -29.90
CA LEU A 455 -23.96 14.55 -29.15
C LEU A 455 -23.01 13.60 -29.90
N ILE A 456 -23.52 12.46 -30.40
CA ILE A 456 -22.71 11.50 -31.17
C ILE A 456 -22.11 12.14 -32.43
N ASN A 457 -22.85 13.02 -33.12
CA ASN A 457 -22.33 13.75 -34.28
C ASN A 457 -21.24 14.74 -33.88
N ASP A 458 -21.45 15.49 -32.80
CA ASP A 458 -20.54 16.54 -32.34
C ASP A 458 -19.18 15.94 -31.91
N ILE A 459 -19.20 14.76 -31.30
CA ILE A 459 -17.98 14.07 -30.86
C ILE A 459 -17.35 13.21 -31.95
N GLU A 460 -18.02 12.92 -33.08
CA GLU A 460 -17.61 11.91 -34.09
C GLU A 460 -16.16 12.07 -34.58
N ALA A 461 -15.67 13.30 -34.67
CA ALA A 461 -14.32 13.61 -35.12
C ALA A 461 -13.25 13.60 -34.01
N ASN A 462 -13.63 13.51 -32.74
CA ASN A 462 -12.75 13.67 -31.59
C ASN A 462 -12.76 12.43 -30.69
N TRP A 463 -11.79 11.52 -30.89
CA TRP A 463 -11.66 10.31 -30.08
C TRP A 463 -11.37 10.56 -28.59
N SER A 464 -10.93 11.78 -28.21
CA SER A 464 -10.69 12.12 -26.81
C SER A 464 -12.00 12.17 -25.99
N GLU A 465 -13.16 12.33 -26.64
CA GLU A 465 -14.52 12.34 -26.08
C GLU A 465 -15.08 10.93 -25.77
N ARG A 466 -14.20 10.01 -25.38
CA ARG A 466 -14.54 8.60 -25.13
C ARG A 466 -15.56 8.41 -24.01
N ILE A 467 -15.51 9.24 -22.96
CA ILE A 467 -16.45 9.12 -21.82
C ILE A 467 -17.82 9.67 -22.21
N SER A 468 -17.86 10.71 -23.05
CA SER A 468 -19.11 11.21 -23.66
C SER A 468 -19.78 10.14 -24.52
N ALA A 469 -19.01 9.44 -25.37
CA ALA A 469 -19.52 8.32 -26.16
C ALA A 469 -20.01 7.15 -25.28
N LYS A 470 -19.24 6.78 -24.24
CA LYS A 470 -19.63 5.77 -23.23
C LYS A 470 -20.97 6.11 -22.59
N THR A 471 -21.14 7.37 -22.19
CA THR A 471 -22.37 7.88 -21.58
C THR A 471 -23.55 7.78 -22.54
N ALA A 472 -23.39 8.24 -23.78
CA ALA A 472 -24.46 8.19 -24.78
C ALA A 472 -24.92 6.76 -25.06
N ILE A 473 -23.97 5.82 -25.25
CA ILE A 473 -24.28 4.41 -25.49
C ILE A 473 -24.99 3.78 -24.28
N ALA A 474 -24.56 4.10 -23.05
CA ALA A 474 -25.19 3.60 -21.84
C ALA A 474 -26.65 4.05 -21.70
N LEU A 475 -26.94 5.31 -22.03
CA LEU A 475 -28.30 5.87 -21.99
C LEU A 475 -29.20 5.29 -23.09
N ILE A 476 -28.69 5.14 -24.32
CA ILE A 476 -29.43 4.48 -25.41
C ILE A 476 -29.72 3.01 -25.07
N GLY A 477 -28.74 2.30 -24.50
CA GLY A 477 -28.91 0.93 -24.05
C GLY A 477 -29.97 0.80 -22.97
N ARG A 478 -30.01 1.73 -22.01
CA ARG A 478 -31.03 1.76 -20.97
C ARG A 478 -32.42 2.08 -21.52
N LEU A 479 -32.53 3.02 -22.46
CA LEU A 479 -33.78 3.32 -23.17
C LEU A 479 -34.30 2.06 -23.88
N LEU A 480 -33.45 1.35 -24.62
CA LEU A 480 -33.81 0.10 -25.30
C LEU A 480 -34.30 -0.98 -24.34
N ALA A 481 -33.76 -1.05 -23.12
CA ALA A 481 -34.23 -1.99 -22.10
C ALA A 481 -35.64 -1.67 -21.57
N SER A 482 -36.13 -0.45 -21.78
CA SER A 482 -37.46 0.02 -21.36
C SER A 482 -38.43 0.29 -22.52
N ALA A 483 -37.95 0.36 -23.77
CA ALA A 483 -38.74 0.73 -24.92
C ALA A 483 -39.67 -0.41 -25.37
N THR A 484 -40.96 -0.11 -25.51
CA THR A 484 -41.96 -1.01 -26.09
C THR A 484 -42.38 -0.60 -27.50
N ASN A 485 -42.10 0.65 -27.90
CA ASN A 485 -42.47 1.20 -29.19
C ASN A 485 -41.43 0.85 -30.27
N GLN A 486 -41.87 0.23 -31.37
CA GLN A 486 -40.99 -0.24 -32.44
C GLN A 486 -40.19 0.89 -33.12
N ASN A 487 -40.78 2.07 -33.32
CA ASN A 487 -40.08 3.20 -33.95
C ASN A 487 -38.93 3.70 -33.06
N VAL A 488 -39.16 3.79 -31.74
CA VAL A 488 -38.11 4.15 -30.78
C VAL A 488 -36.98 3.12 -30.81
N ILE A 489 -37.32 1.83 -30.83
CA ILE A 489 -36.35 0.73 -30.90
C ILE A 489 -35.51 0.83 -32.18
N ASP A 490 -36.14 1.03 -33.34
CA ASP A 490 -35.45 1.13 -34.62
C ASP A 490 -34.50 2.33 -34.67
N GLN A 491 -34.95 3.51 -34.21
CA GLN A 491 -34.11 4.72 -34.13
C GLN A 491 -32.93 4.56 -33.17
N ALA A 492 -33.16 3.96 -32.00
CA ALA A 492 -32.10 3.66 -31.04
C ALA A 492 -31.06 2.71 -31.64
N TYR A 493 -31.48 1.68 -32.39
CA TYR A 493 -30.56 0.78 -33.08
C TYR A 493 -29.79 1.43 -34.22
N ILE A 494 -30.41 2.34 -34.98
CA ILE A 494 -29.70 3.15 -35.99
C ILE A 494 -28.60 3.97 -35.32
N LEU A 495 -28.93 4.63 -34.21
CA LEU A 495 -27.99 5.49 -33.51
C LEU A 495 -26.84 4.69 -32.87
N LEU A 496 -27.14 3.55 -32.26
CA LEU A 496 -26.12 2.61 -31.82
C LEU A 496 -25.22 2.20 -32.99
N ARG A 497 -25.77 1.74 -34.12
CA ARG A 497 -24.95 1.36 -35.29
C ARG A 497 -24.03 2.51 -35.72
N LYS A 498 -24.50 3.76 -35.68
CA LYS A 498 -23.66 4.93 -35.94
C LYS A 498 -22.53 5.07 -34.90
N ALA A 499 -22.85 5.04 -33.61
CA ALA A 499 -21.85 5.10 -32.53
C ALA A 499 -20.78 4.02 -32.69
N ARG A 500 -21.17 2.80 -33.09
CA ARG A 500 -20.22 1.73 -33.40
C ARG A 500 -19.27 2.08 -34.55
N HIS A 501 -19.78 2.57 -35.68
CA HIS A 501 -18.92 2.93 -36.81
C HIS A 501 -17.93 4.03 -36.42
N MET A 502 -18.39 5.01 -35.63
CA MET A 502 -17.55 6.06 -35.06
C MET A 502 -16.43 5.47 -34.17
N THR A 503 -16.77 4.63 -33.18
CA THR A 503 -15.76 4.04 -32.29
C THR A 503 -14.79 3.10 -33.02
N LEU A 504 -15.26 2.41 -34.07
CA LEU A 504 -14.41 1.62 -34.97
C LEU A 504 -13.41 2.50 -35.72
N ARG A 505 -13.85 3.64 -36.25
CA ARG A 505 -12.98 4.61 -36.91
C ARG A 505 -11.93 5.17 -35.94
N TRP A 506 -12.34 5.53 -34.72
CA TRP A 506 -11.40 5.99 -33.69
C TRP A 506 -10.33 4.95 -33.38
N MET A 507 -10.68 3.67 -33.29
CA MET A 507 -9.69 2.61 -33.12
C MET A 507 -8.72 2.49 -34.28
N HIS A 508 -9.19 2.58 -35.52
CA HIS A 508 -8.30 2.54 -36.68
C HIS A 508 -7.32 3.73 -36.66
N GLN A 509 -7.82 4.93 -36.38
CA GLN A 509 -6.98 6.12 -36.24
C GLN A 509 -5.98 6.00 -35.09
N LEU A 510 -6.41 5.48 -33.93
CA LEU A 510 -5.51 5.23 -32.79
C LEU A 510 -4.47 4.15 -33.13
N ALA A 511 -4.85 3.09 -33.85
CA ALA A 511 -3.94 2.04 -34.28
C ALA A 511 -2.90 2.56 -35.30
N GLU A 512 -3.30 3.43 -36.22
CA GLU A 512 -2.40 4.11 -37.17
C GLU A 512 -1.44 5.05 -36.42
N ILE A 513 -1.95 5.88 -35.49
CA ILE A 513 -1.13 6.76 -34.64
C ILE A 513 -0.12 5.96 -33.80
N LEU A 514 -0.51 4.78 -33.30
CA LEU A 514 0.36 3.87 -32.55
C LEU A 514 1.37 3.13 -33.44
N GLN A 515 1.09 2.97 -34.73
CA GLN A 515 2.04 2.40 -35.69
C GLN A 515 3.02 3.44 -36.24
N GLU A 516 2.62 4.69 -36.37
CA GLU A 516 3.45 5.80 -36.85
C GLU A 516 4.29 6.46 -35.75
N ASN A 517 3.87 6.39 -34.49
CA ASN A 517 4.63 6.88 -33.35
C ASN A 517 5.24 5.71 -32.57
N GLU A 518 6.56 5.50 -32.70
CA GLU A 518 7.31 4.55 -31.85
C GLU A 518 7.38 4.99 -30.37
N ASP A 519 6.99 6.25 -30.08
CA ASP A 519 6.90 6.84 -28.74
C ASP A 519 5.46 6.76 -28.19
N GLU A 520 5.13 5.69 -27.45
CA GLU A 520 3.86 5.54 -26.71
C GLU A 520 3.64 6.62 -25.62
N SER A 521 4.66 7.44 -25.31
CA SER A 521 4.61 8.44 -24.22
C SER A 521 3.93 9.77 -24.60
N ALA A 522 3.72 10.04 -25.89
CA ALA A 522 3.03 11.25 -26.37
C ALA A 522 1.50 11.18 -26.22
N VAL A 523 0.98 10.02 -25.78
CA VAL A 523 -0.44 9.70 -25.68
C VAL A 523 -0.80 9.63 -24.19
N GLU A 524 -1.58 10.59 -23.67
CA GLU A 524 -1.90 10.69 -22.22
C GLU A 524 -2.33 9.32 -21.62
N PRO A 525 -2.05 9.03 -20.33
CA PRO A 525 -2.44 7.77 -19.66
C PRO A 525 -3.93 7.42 -19.79
N SER A 526 -4.76 8.46 -19.88
CA SER A 526 -6.22 8.45 -20.14
C SER A 526 -6.58 7.86 -21.51
N THR A 527 -5.73 8.11 -22.51
CA THR A 527 -5.80 7.58 -23.87
C THR A 527 -5.23 6.16 -23.95
N CYS A 528 -4.32 5.83 -23.03
CA CYS A 528 -3.71 4.51 -22.87
C CYS A 528 -4.71 3.42 -22.45
N VAL A 529 -5.95 3.73 -22.02
CA VAL A 529 -6.95 2.68 -21.78
C VAL A 529 -7.30 1.92 -23.07
N PHE A 530 -7.14 2.55 -24.24
CA PHE A 530 -7.23 1.90 -25.54
C PHE A 530 -5.91 1.29 -26.02
N ALA A 531 -4.76 1.91 -25.69
CA ALA A 531 -3.42 1.39 -26.01
C ALA A 531 -2.94 0.27 -25.05
N LYS A 532 -3.62 0.04 -23.93
CA LYS A 532 -3.41 -1.09 -23.00
C LYS A 532 -3.95 -2.42 -23.53
N TRP A 533 -4.65 -2.39 -24.65
CA TRP A 533 -5.09 -3.59 -25.35
C TRP A 533 -4.00 -3.97 -26.33
N PRO A 534 -3.35 -5.13 -26.16
CA PRO A 534 -2.27 -5.52 -27.04
C PRO A 534 -2.78 -5.60 -28.48
N PRO A 535 -1.92 -5.46 -29.50
CA PRO A 535 -2.33 -5.57 -30.91
C PRO A 535 -3.10 -6.85 -31.29
N TYR A 536 -3.20 -7.88 -30.42
CA TYR A 536 -4.18 -8.97 -30.59
C TYR A 536 -5.62 -8.47 -30.58
N VAL A 537 -5.94 -7.39 -29.88
CA VAL A 537 -7.27 -6.79 -29.72
C VAL A 537 -7.64 -6.00 -30.96
N ALA A 538 -6.68 -5.29 -31.56
CA ALA A 538 -6.84 -4.71 -32.88
C ALA A 538 -7.07 -5.82 -33.92
N GLY A 539 -6.26 -6.89 -33.91
CA GLY A 539 -6.45 -8.08 -34.76
C GLY A 539 -7.76 -8.84 -34.51
N LEU A 540 -8.23 -8.90 -33.26
CA LEU A 540 -9.51 -9.48 -32.85
C LEU A 540 -10.69 -8.60 -33.23
N MET A 541 -10.54 -7.29 -33.17
CA MET A 541 -11.52 -6.35 -33.69
C MET A 541 -11.62 -6.54 -35.20
N THR A 542 -10.52 -6.77 -35.92
CA THR A 542 -10.54 -7.19 -37.33
C THR A 542 -11.24 -8.54 -37.53
N LEU A 543 -11.06 -9.51 -36.63
CA LEU A 543 -11.74 -10.83 -36.67
C LEU A 543 -13.24 -10.74 -36.35
N ILE A 544 -13.62 -9.89 -35.39
CA ILE A 544 -15.00 -9.53 -35.04
C ILE A 544 -15.66 -8.74 -36.18
N LEU A 545 -14.91 -7.90 -36.89
CA LEU A 545 -15.34 -7.18 -38.08
C LEU A 545 -15.51 -8.12 -39.28
N PHE A 546 -14.62 -9.12 -39.44
CA PHE A 546 -14.69 -10.13 -40.50
C PHE A 546 -15.90 -11.06 -40.33
N MET A 547 -16.26 -11.41 -39.09
CA MET A 547 -17.46 -12.21 -38.78
C MET A 547 -18.78 -11.42 -38.87
N HIS A 548 -18.72 -10.10 -39.05
CA HIS A 548 -19.87 -9.21 -38.93
C HIS A 548 -20.70 -9.01 -40.22
N HIS A 549 -20.32 -9.67 -41.31
CA HIS A 549 -21.07 -9.63 -42.57
C HIS A 549 -22.38 -10.44 -42.55
N SER A 550 -22.67 -11.22 -41.49
CA SER A 550 -23.85 -12.09 -41.45
C SER A 550 -24.65 -11.96 -40.14
N PHE A 551 -25.80 -11.27 -40.24
CA PHE A 551 -27.01 -11.32 -39.39
C PHE A 551 -27.15 -10.54 -38.05
N TRP A 552 -28.12 -9.61 -38.08
CA TRP A 552 -29.20 -9.28 -37.11
C TRP A 552 -29.02 -9.60 -35.61
N ASN A 553 -28.31 -8.76 -34.85
CA ASN A 553 -28.72 -8.39 -33.47
C ASN A 553 -27.88 -7.19 -32.94
N PRO A 554 -28.47 -6.12 -32.37
CA PRO A 554 -27.72 -4.87 -32.13
C PRO A 554 -27.10 -4.75 -30.72
N TRP A 555 -27.23 -5.76 -29.86
CA TRP A 555 -26.86 -5.73 -28.44
C TRP A 555 -25.35 -5.79 -28.11
N ARG A 556 -24.44 -5.54 -29.07
CA ARG A 556 -23.01 -5.90 -28.94
C ARG A 556 -22.04 -4.77 -29.30
N MET A 557 -22.19 -3.62 -28.64
CA MET A 557 -21.36 -2.42 -28.86
C MET A 557 -20.32 -2.14 -27.77
N PHE A 558 -20.23 -2.99 -26.74
CA PHE A 558 -19.53 -2.69 -25.49
C PHE A 558 -18.00 -2.94 -25.51
N LEU A 559 -17.32 -2.77 -26.64
CA LEU A 559 -15.91 -3.21 -26.81
C LEU A 559 -14.83 -2.23 -26.30
N PHE A 560 -15.16 -1.19 -25.54
CA PHE A 560 -14.29 0.00 -25.48
C PHE A 560 -13.79 0.47 -24.10
N LEU A 561 -14.01 -0.26 -23.00
CA LEU A 561 -13.87 0.33 -21.67
C LEU A 561 -13.22 -0.61 -20.64
N SER A 562 -12.28 -0.09 -19.85
CA SER A 562 -11.50 -0.82 -18.82
C SER A 562 -12.36 -1.60 -17.81
N ASP A 563 -13.57 -1.13 -17.53
CA ASP A 563 -14.50 -1.75 -16.58
C ASP A 563 -15.25 -2.95 -17.18
N VAL A 564 -14.98 -3.26 -18.45
CA VAL A 564 -15.71 -4.28 -19.24
C VAL A 564 -14.88 -5.53 -19.43
N GLN A 565 -13.62 -5.66 -18.96
CA GLN A 565 -12.90 -6.94 -19.03
C GLN A 565 -13.70 -8.10 -18.43
N LEU A 566 -14.40 -7.81 -17.33
CA LEU A 566 -15.25 -8.75 -16.59
C LEU A 566 -16.57 -9.07 -17.31
N LEU A 567 -17.24 -8.04 -17.81
CA LEU A 567 -18.48 -8.18 -18.58
C LEU A 567 -18.23 -8.80 -19.97
N PHE A 568 -17.08 -8.51 -20.58
CA PHE A 568 -16.59 -9.08 -21.84
C PHE A 568 -16.29 -10.56 -21.68
N MET A 569 -15.58 -10.98 -20.62
CA MET A 569 -15.46 -12.40 -20.30
C MET A 569 -16.84 -13.04 -20.10
N ARG A 570 -17.74 -12.44 -19.30
CA ARG A 570 -19.12 -12.93 -19.09
C ARG A 570 -19.87 -13.12 -20.41
N ILE A 571 -19.85 -12.14 -21.32
CA ILE A 571 -20.62 -12.14 -22.58
C ILE A 571 -19.99 -13.07 -23.63
N CYS A 572 -18.65 -13.12 -23.74
CA CYS A 572 -17.95 -14.02 -24.64
C CYS A 572 -18.11 -15.50 -24.24
N LEU A 573 -18.23 -15.79 -22.93
CA LEU A 573 -18.35 -17.14 -22.39
C LEU A 573 -19.80 -17.66 -22.28
N GLN A 574 -20.78 -16.80 -22.04
CA GLN A 574 -22.19 -17.23 -21.84
C GLN A 574 -22.97 -17.49 -23.13
N ILE A 575 -22.50 -16.99 -24.29
CA ILE A 575 -23.36 -16.96 -25.50
C ILE A 575 -22.78 -17.68 -26.72
N TRP A 576 -21.45 -17.78 -26.97
CA TRP A 576 -21.05 -18.03 -28.38
C TRP A 576 -19.76 -18.79 -28.77
N MET A 577 -19.12 -19.62 -27.93
CA MET A 577 -17.72 -20.04 -28.20
C MET A 577 -17.32 -21.53 -28.17
N PRO A 578 -18.21 -22.53 -28.32
CA PRO A 578 -17.74 -23.82 -28.86
C PRO A 578 -18.05 -24.02 -30.34
N ASN A 579 -19.25 -23.69 -30.83
CA ASN A 579 -19.67 -24.19 -32.14
C ASN A 579 -19.33 -23.24 -33.31
N HIS A 580 -19.66 -21.95 -33.20
CA HIS A 580 -19.52 -21.04 -34.35
C HIS A 580 -18.08 -20.58 -34.62
N TRP A 581 -17.29 -20.34 -33.57
CA TRP A 581 -15.85 -20.05 -33.70
C TRP A 581 -15.11 -21.23 -34.36
N SER A 582 -15.53 -22.44 -34.02
CA SER A 582 -14.99 -23.67 -34.57
C SER A 582 -15.35 -23.90 -36.03
N GLU A 583 -16.56 -23.54 -36.44
CA GLU A 583 -16.96 -23.51 -37.85
C GLU A 583 -16.11 -22.51 -38.64
N ARG A 584 -15.89 -21.31 -38.10
CA ARG A 584 -15.18 -20.23 -38.80
C ARG A 584 -13.68 -20.44 -38.94
N ILE A 585 -13.00 -20.98 -37.92
CA ILE A 585 -11.58 -21.37 -38.03
C ILE A 585 -11.42 -22.52 -39.04
N ARG A 586 -12.38 -23.44 -39.11
CA ARG A 586 -12.39 -24.51 -40.13
C ARG A 586 -12.62 -23.97 -41.54
N GLU A 587 -13.40 -22.90 -41.69
CA GLU A 587 -13.67 -22.23 -42.98
C GLU A 587 -12.51 -21.34 -43.45
N ASN A 588 -11.91 -20.54 -42.56
CA ASN A 588 -10.85 -19.59 -42.90
C ASN A 588 -9.89 -19.34 -41.72
N ARG A 589 -8.61 -19.72 -41.89
CA ARG A 589 -7.55 -19.57 -40.89
C ARG A 589 -6.80 -18.23 -40.93
N ASP A 590 -6.91 -17.49 -42.03
CA ASP A 590 -6.05 -16.32 -42.30
C ASP A 590 -6.23 -15.22 -41.25
N GLY A 591 -7.45 -15.06 -40.73
CA GLY A 591 -7.73 -14.11 -39.65
C GLY A 591 -6.98 -14.46 -38.36
N LEU A 592 -6.97 -15.73 -37.96
CA LEU A 592 -6.30 -16.17 -36.73
C LEU A 592 -4.78 -16.14 -36.89
N ASP A 593 -4.27 -16.57 -38.05
CA ASP A 593 -2.84 -16.52 -38.36
C ASP A 593 -2.32 -15.08 -38.46
N ALA A 594 -3.08 -14.16 -39.06
CA ALA A 594 -2.73 -12.74 -39.09
C ALA A 594 -2.80 -12.09 -37.70
N ALA A 595 -3.80 -12.44 -36.88
CA ALA A 595 -3.90 -11.96 -35.51
C ALA A 595 -2.71 -12.40 -34.67
N ILE A 596 -2.24 -13.65 -34.83
CA ILE A 596 -1.06 -14.16 -34.11
C ILE A 596 0.23 -13.58 -34.69
N GLY A 597 0.34 -13.44 -36.01
CA GLY A 597 1.49 -12.78 -36.65
C GLY A 597 1.66 -11.31 -36.24
N ASN A 598 0.55 -10.60 -35.97
CA ASN A 598 0.57 -9.24 -35.42
C ASN A 598 1.01 -9.19 -33.95
N VAL A 599 1.00 -10.30 -33.24
CA VAL A 599 1.36 -10.39 -31.80
C VAL A 599 2.76 -10.92 -31.63
N TRP A 600 3.08 -11.98 -32.37
CA TRP A 600 4.36 -12.65 -32.36
C TRP A 600 4.98 -12.54 -33.75
N ARG A 601 5.89 -11.57 -33.94
CA ARG A 601 6.57 -11.32 -35.22
C ARG A 601 7.34 -12.56 -35.74
N GLY A 602 7.76 -13.45 -34.85
CA GLY A 602 8.42 -14.72 -35.18
C GLY A 602 7.46 -15.86 -35.56
N TYR A 603 6.13 -15.66 -35.47
CA TYR A 603 5.14 -16.66 -35.84
C TYR A 603 5.20 -16.97 -37.33
N ARG A 604 5.37 -18.25 -37.66
CA ARG A 604 5.31 -18.75 -39.04
C ARG A 604 4.13 -19.70 -39.16
N PRO A 605 3.07 -19.37 -39.90
CA PRO A 605 1.89 -20.22 -40.04
C PRO A 605 2.28 -21.61 -40.56
N GLY A 606 1.90 -22.66 -39.84
CA GLY A 606 2.12 -24.05 -40.25
C GLY A 606 0.82 -24.75 -40.70
N PRO A 607 0.55 -26.00 -40.26
CA PRO A 607 -0.66 -26.73 -40.67
C PRO A 607 -1.96 -26.06 -40.18
N PRO A 608 -3.14 -26.49 -40.67
CA PRO A 608 -4.41 -25.96 -40.21
C PRO A 608 -4.62 -26.19 -38.71
N TRP A 609 -5.24 -25.22 -38.04
CA TRP A 609 -5.62 -25.31 -36.63
C TRP A 609 -6.56 -26.51 -36.39
N LYS A 610 -6.26 -27.30 -35.38
CA LYS A 610 -7.07 -28.46 -34.96
C LYS A 610 -7.68 -28.21 -33.59
N GLN A 611 -8.99 -28.39 -33.48
CA GLN A 611 -9.69 -28.37 -32.19
C GLN A 611 -9.30 -29.60 -31.36
N LEU A 612 -8.97 -29.41 -30.08
CA LEU A 612 -8.72 -30.51 -29.16
C LEU A 612 -10.04 -31.22 -28.77
N LYS A 613 -9.95 -32.44 -28.25
CA LYS A 613 -11.13 -33.19 -27.77
C LYS A 613 -11.49 -32.76 -26.34
N GLU A 614 -12.74 -33.01 -25.93
CA GLU A 614 -13.19 -32.85 -24.54
C GLU A 614 -12.20 -33.52 -23.56
N PRO A 615 -11.85 -32.86 -22.44
CA PRO A 615 -12.42 -31.62 -21.89
C PRO A 615 -11.78 -30.31 -22.41
N ASN A 616 -10.87 -30.38 -23.38
CA ASN A 616 -10.08 -29.26 -23.91
C ASN A 616 -10.62 -28.69 -25.23
N ASP A 617 -11.88 -28.94 -25.57
CA ASP A 617 -12.54 -28.51 -26.81
C ASP A 617 -12.53 -26.99 -27.05
N ARG A 618 -12.22 -26.20 -26.02
CA ARG A 618 -11.98 -24.74 -26.07
C ARG A 618 -10.61 -24.34 -26.65
N TRP A 619 -9.69 -25.30 -26.76
CA TRP A 619 -8.33 -25.10 -27.24
C TRP A 619 -8.17 -25.56 -28.68
N TRP A 620 -7.46 -24.76 -29.46
CA TRP A 620 -7.03 -25.04 -30.82
C TRP A 620 -5.52 -25.19 -30.85
N SER A 621 -5.00 -26.17 -31.58
CA SER A 621 -3.55 -26.39 -31.70
C SER A 621 -3.12 -26.32 -33.17
N THR A 622 -2.01 -25.66 -33.43
CA THR A 622 -1.25 -25.75 -34.67
C THR A 622 0.25 -25.83 -34.36
N ALA A 623 1.10 -26.06 -35.37
CA ALA A 623 2.55 -26.00 -35.25
C ALA A 623 3.09 -24.85 -36.10
N THR A 624 4.22 -24.24 -35.72
CA THR A 624 4.90 -23.27 -36.59
C THR A 624 5.68 -23.96 -37.71
N SER A 625 5.84 -23.28 -38.86
CA SER A 625 6.60 -23.82 -39.99
C SER A 625 8.11 -23.85 -39.72
N THR A 626 8.77 -24.97 -40.03
CA THR A 626 10.22 -25.19 -39.83
C THR A 626 11.05 -24.43 -40.86
N GLY A 627 11.51 -23.22 -40.51
CA GLY A 627 12.58 -22.52 -41.22
C GLY A 627 13.78 -22.34 -40.30
N ALA A 628 14.84 -23.15 -40.50
CA ALA A 628 16.14 -23.13 -39.79
C ALA A 628 16.14 -23.21 -38.24
N GLY A 629 14.98 -23.30 -37.58
CA GLY A 629 14.82 -23.55 -36.14
C GLY A 629 13.84 -24.68 -35.82
N GLU A 630 13.73 -25.05 -34.55
CA GLU A 630 12.81 -26.11 -34.07
C GLU A 630 11.33 -25.71 -34.26
N SER A 631 10.50 -26.67 -34.70
CA SER A 631 9.04 -26.51 -34.80
C SER A 631 8.45 -26.32 -33.40
N GLN A 632 7.62 -25.30 -33.20
CA GLN A 632 6.95 -25.07 -31.91
C GLN A 632 5.44 -25.36 -32.03
N ASP A 633 4.91 -26.12 -31.08
CA ASP A 633 3.46 -26.30 -30.94
C ASP A 633 2.84 -25.03 -30.34
N VAL A 634 1.80 -24.52 -31.00
CA VAL A 634 1.05 -23.32 -30.62
C VAL A 634 -0.37 -23.72 -30.28
N HIS A 635 -0.76 -23.52 -29.03
CA HIS A 635 -2.14 -23.68 -28.58
C HIS A 635 -2.79 -22.30 -28.40
N SER A 636 -4.06 -22.17 -28.79
CA SER A 636 -4.84 -20.94 -28.64
C SER A 636 -6.21 -21.28 -28.03
N MET A 637 -6.58 -20.60 -26.95
CA MET A 637 -7.92 -20.71 -26.37
C MET A 637 -8.83 -19.58 -26.84
N ALA A 638 -9.95 -19.94 -27.47
CA ALA A 638 -10.90 -18.99 -28.05
C ALA A 638 -11.47 -17.96 -27.05
N SER A 639 -11.66 -18.37 -25.79
CA SER A 639 -12.34 -17.56 -24.77
C SER A 639 -11.45 -16.62 -23.95
N ARG A 640 -10.13 -16.86 -23.95
CA ARG A 640 -9.13 -16.02 -23.26
C ARG A 640 -8.08 -15.42 -24.19
N LEU A 641 -8.02 -15.90 -25.43
CA LEU A 641 -6.97 -15.58 -26.40
C LEU A 641 -5.56 -15.74 -25.81
N ALA A 642 -5.44 -16.78 -24.99
CA ALA A 642 -4.17 -17.24 -24.45
C ALA A 642 -3.42 -17.99 -25.54
N LEU A 643 -2.25 -17.50 -25.93
CA LEU A 643 -1.26 -18.27 -26.67
C LEU A 643 -0.55 -19.15 -25.65
N ALA A 644 -0.45 -20.46 -25.87
CA ALA A 644 0.41 -21.31 -25.07
C ALA A 644 1.39 -22.00 -26.02
N THR A 645 2.68 -21.76 -25.80
CA THR A 645 3.75 -22.61 -26.31
C THR A 645 4.18 -23.59 -25.22
N HIS A 646 4.99 -24.59 -25.57
CA HIS A 646 5.34 -25.82 -24.85
C HIS A 646 5.31 -25.90 -23.30
N HIS A 647 5.25 -24.81 -22.52
CA HIS A 647 5.35 -24.82 -21.05
C HIS A 647 4.18 -24.17 -20.27
N PHE A 648 3.60 -23.04 -20.69
CA PHE A 648 2.47 -22.36 -20.00
C PHE A 648 1.63 -21.48 -20.95
N PRO A 649 0.37 -21.12 -20.60
CA PRO A 649 -0.36 -20.06 -21.28
C PRO A 649 0.31 -18.70 -21.01
N THR A 650 0.65 -17.95 -22.06
CA THR A 650 1.36 -16.67 -21.98
C THR A 650 0.59 -15.57 -21.23
N SER A 651 -0.73 -15.74 -21.06
CA SER A 651 -1.60 -14.82 -20.33
C SER A 651 -2.01 -15.31 -18.93
N ASP A 652 -1.72 -16.56 -18.57
CA ASP A 652 -2.14 -17.17 -17.29
C ASP A 652 -0.94 -17.58 -16.43
N VAL A 653 0.19 -16.86 -16.47
CA VAL A 653 1.17 -16.98 -15.37
C VAL A 653 0.58 -16.19 -14.19
N PRO A 654 0.07 -16.86 -13.12
CA PRO A 654 -0.60 -16.16 -12.04
C PRO A 654 0.33 -15.10 -11.44
N ALA A 655 -0.21 -13.92 -11.08
CA ALA A 655 0.55 -12.93 -10.32
C ALA A 655 1.21 -13.55 -9.08
N GLU A 656 0.51 -14.49 -8.44
CA GLU A 656 0.97 -15.30 -7.30
C GLU A 656 2.20 -16.16 -7.63
N SER A 657 2.37 -16.60 -8.88
CA SER A 657 3.57 -17.32 -9.34
C SER A 657 4.76 -16.38 -9.48
N TRP A 658 4.56 -15.17 -10.02
CA TRP A 658 5.61 -14.13 -10.02
C TRP A 658 6.02 -13.72 -8.61
N GLU A 659 5.03 -13.60 -7.71
CA GLU A 659 5.23 -13.37 -6.28
C GLU A 659 5.91 -14.54 -5.56
N ARG A 660 6.01 -15.71 -6.17
CA ARG A 660 6.74 -16.84 -5.60
C ARG A 660 8.21 -16.85 -6.04
N TYR A 661 8.50 -16.47 -7.29
CA TYR A 661 9.81 -16.68 -7.90
C TYR A 661 10.71 -15.43 -7.96
N LEU A 662 10.14 -14.22 -8.02
CA LEU A 662 10.92 -12.98 -7.97
C LEU A 662 11.14 -12.54 -6.53
N ASP A 663 12.42 -12.41 -6.15
CA ASP A 663 12.83 -11.85 -4.86
C ASP A 663 12.14 -10.49 -4.61
N PRO A 664 11.51 -10.27 -3.43
CA PRO A 664 10.81 -9.02 -3.09
C PRO A 664 11.63 -7.75 -3.38
N TYR A 665 12.96 -7.85 -3.27
CA TYR A 665 13.87 -6.76 -3.53
C TYR A 665 13.89 -6.31 -5.00
N TYR A 666 13.85 -7.26 -5.96
CA TYR A 666 13.77 -6.94 -7.40
C TYR A 666 12.38 -6.50 -7.84
N ARG A 667 11.34 -6.79 -7.06
CA ARG A 667 9.97 -6.28 -7.34
C ARG A 667 9.92 -4.76 -7.32
N VAL A 668 10.63 -4.16 -6.37
CA VAL A 668 10.74 -2.70 -6.25
C VAL A 668 11.59 -2.12 -7.39
N ALA A 669 12.69 -2.81 -7.75
CA ALA A 669 13.57 -2.40 -8.85
C ALA A 669 12.88 -2.41 -10.22
N ILE A 670 12.12 -3.48 -10.49
CA ILE A 670 11.41 -3.71 -11.75
C ILE A 670 10.01 -3.04 -11.72
N LYS A 671 9.66 -2.30 -10.65
CA LYS A 671 8.36 -1.65 -10.42
C LYS A 671 7.15 -2.58 -10.67
N VAL A 672 7.31 -3.84 -10.28
CA VAL A 672 6.44 -4.99 -10.54
C VAL A 672 4.96 -4.71 -10.29
N ASN A 673 4.56 -3.82 -9.38
CA ASN A 673 3.14 -3.59 -9.07
C ASN A 673 2.39 -2.74 -10.12
N GLU A 674 3.05 -1.75 -10.74
CA GLU A 674 2.49 -0.99 -11.88
C GLU A 674 2.86 -1.66 -13.21
N TRP A 675 3.97 -2.40 -13.23
CA TRP A 675 4.53 -3.06 -14.41
C TRP A 675 3.97 -4.48 -14.66
N LEU A 676 3.40 -5.18 -13.65
CA LEU A 676 2.86 -6.54 -13.84
C LEU A 676 1.76 -6.58 -14.88
N GLN A 677 0.96 -5.53 -14.97
CA GLN A 677 -0.09 -5.42 -16.00
C GLN A 677 0.50 -5.35 -17.42
N LYS A 678 1.75 -4.91 -17.59
CA LYS A 678 2.49 -4.88 -18.87
C LYS A 678 3.32 -6.14 -19.12
N ILE A 679 3.77 -6.85 -18.07
CA ILE A 679 4.45 -8.15 -18.19
C ILE A 679 3.51 -9.25 -18.71
N LEU A 680 2.19 -9.05 -18.71
CA LEU A 680 1.23 -10.01 -19.28
C LEU A 680 1.30 -10.14 -20.82
N ASP A 681 2.10 -9.29 -21.50
CA ASP A 681 2.34 -9.37 -22.95
C ASP A 681 3.64 -10.16 -23.24
N ILE A 682 3.58 -11.46 -22.92
CA ILE A 682 4.67 -12.42 -23.08
C ILE A 682 4.51 -13.15 -24.41
N ILE A 683 5.60 -13.24 -25.17
CA ILE A 683 5.70 -14.06 -26.38
C ILE A 683 6.72 -15.19 -26.18
N PRO A 684 6.71 -16.24 -27.01
CA PRO A 684 7.76 -17.24 -27.01
C PRO A 684 9.12 -16.58 -27.30
N SER A 685 10.13 -16.92 -26.50
CA SER A 685 11.49 -16.44 -26.72
C SER A 685 12.14 -17.13 -27.91
N ASP A 686 12.82 -16.37 -28.75
CA ASP A 686 13.74 -16.84 -29.79
C ASP A 686 15.18 -17.05 -29.27
N MET A 687 15.48 -16.57 -28.05
CA MET A 687 16.76 -16.82 -27.37
C MET A 687 16.86 -18.29 -26.93
N PRO A 688 17.95 -19.01 -27.29
CA PRO A 688 18.17 -20.40 -26.87
C PRO A 688 18.17 -20.56 -25.35
N ASN A 689 17.51 -21.62 -24.86
CA ASN A 689 17.36 -21.94 -23.43
C ASN A 689 16.54 -20.92 -22.61
N MET A 690 15.81 -20.02 -23.26
CA MET A 690 14.78 -19.17 -22.66
C MET A 690 13.40 -19.55 -23.18
N GLU A 691 12.39 -19.49 -22.33
CA GLU A 691 11.03 -19.95 -22.66
C GLU A 691 10.16 -18.79 -23.14
N TYR A 692 10.39 -17.60 -22.57
CA TYR A 692 9.51 -16.45 -22.68
C TYR A 692 10.29 -15.18 -22.97
N ALA A 693 9.70 -14.26 -23.71
CA ALA A 693 10.24 -12.93 -23.95
C ALA A 693 9.15 -11.86 -23.81
N THR A 694 9.52 -10.64 -23.45
CA THR A 694 8.59 -9.51 -23.50
C THR A 694 8.32 -9.12 -24.94
N ARG A 695 7.06 -8.85 -25.26
CA ARG A 695 6.66 -8.38 -26.58
C ARG A 695 7.30 -7.03 -26.95
N ASN A 696 7.26 -6.08 -26.02
CA ASN A 696 7.78 -4.72 -26.22
C ASN A 696 9.14 -4.56 -25.52
N LEU A 697 9.97 -3.64 -26.04
CA LEU A 697 11.18 -3.18 -25.36
C LEU A 697 10.79 -2.43 -24.07
N ILE A 698 11.63 -2.52 -23.03
CA ILE A 698 11.36 -1.86 -21.75
C ILE A 698 11.50 -0.34 -21.93
N PHE A 699 10.49 0.45 -21.60
CA PHE A 699 10.62 1.91 -21.52
C PHE A 699 10.90 2.37 -20.08
N GLY A 700 11.99 3.11 -19.88
CA GLY A 700 12.36 3.67 -18.57
C GLY A 700 11.47 4.85 -18.17
N HIS A 701 10.58 4.65 -17.20
CA HIS A 701 9.84 5.75 -16.58
C HIS A 701 10.79 6.56 -15.67
N LEU A 702 11.21 7.75 -16.09
CA LEU A 702 11.97 8.66 -15.24
C LEU A 702 11.13 9.07 -14.02
N VAL A 703 11.72 8.93 -12.84
CA VAL A 703 11.20 9.46 -11.59
C VAL A 703 11.49 10.97 -11.58
N GLY A 704 10.45 11.78 -11.79
CA GLY A 704 10.51 13.23 -11.65
C GLY A 704 9.97 14.01 -12.86
N GLY A 705 8.65 13.97 -13.09
CA GLY A 705 7.82 15.10 -13.56
C GLY A 705 8.22 15.96 -14.77
N LEU A 706 9.21 15.63 -15.60
CA LEU A 706 9.60 16.42 -16.78
C LEU A 706 9.89 15.48 -17.98
N PRO A 707 8.96 15.34 -18.93
CA PRO A 707 9.11 14.42 -20.07
C PRO A 707 10.05 14.91 -21.19
N ASN A 708 10.51 16.16 -21.16
CA ASN A 708 10.96 16.84 -22.39
C ASN A 708 12.48 16.88 -22.66
N LEU A 709 13.32 16.08 -21.99
CA LEU A 709 14.78 16.27 -22.09
C LEU A 709 15.62 14.99 -22.30
N VAL A 710 15.04 13.92 -22.84
CA VAL A 710 15.83 12.77 -23.31
C VAL A 710 15.53 12.55 -24.79
N SER A 711 16.52 12.71 -25.67
CA SER A 711 16.32 12.57 -27.11
C SER A 711 15.90 11.15 -27.48
N ALA A 712 15.04 10.99 -28.49
CA ALA A 712 14.60 9.72 -29.10
C ALA A 712 15.74 8.70 -29.32
N ALA A 713 16.97 9.15 -29.57
CA ALA A 713 18.16 8.29 -29.71
C ALA A 713 18.55 7.49 -28.44
N VAL A 714 18.06 7.86 -27.25
CA VAL A 714 18.29 7.11 -25.99
C VAL A 714 17.16 6.11 -25.72
N LEU A 715 15.95 6.37 -26.24
CA LEU A 715 14.77 5.52 -26.07
C LEU A 715 14.81 4.27 -26.98
N SER A 716 15.46 4.35 -28.14
CA SER A 716 15.71 3.23 -29.08
C SER A 716 16.74 2.19 -28.58
N ARG A 717 17.30 2.32 -27.37
CA ARG A 717 18.41 1.46 -26.89
C ARG A 717 18.06 0.54 -25.72
N MET A 718 16.78 0.43 -25.33
CA MET A 718 16.39 -0.44 -24.22
C MET A 718 16.17 -1.88 -24.69
N PRO A 719 16.63 -2.89 -23.91
CA PRO A 719 16.67 -4.27 -24.38
C PRO A 719 15.34 -5.02 -24.23
N GLN A 720 15.16 -6.07 -25.04
CA GLN A 720 14.08 -7.05 -24.85
C GLN A 720 14.43 -7.96 -23.66
N MET A 721 13.44 -8.32 -22.83
CA MET A 721 13.66 -9.27 -21.74
C MET A 721 13.32 -10.68 -22.17
N HIS A 722 14.17 -11.64 -21.80
CA HIS A 722 13.96 -13.06 -21.98
C HIS A 722 14.04 -13.75 -20.62
N PHE A 723 13.13 -14.68 -20.32
CA PHE A 723 13.13 -15.39 -19.05
C PHE A 723 12.73 -16.86 -19.19
N SER A 724 13.13 -17.64 -18.20
CA SER A 724 12.85 -19.07 -18.08
C SER A 724 12.61 -19.42 -16.61
N LEU A 725 11.62 -20.28 -16.36
CA LEU A 725 11.23 -20.76 -15.04
C LEU A 725 11.65 -22.22 -14.91
N ARG A 726 12.78 -22.50 -14.26
CA ARG A 726 13.32 -23.86 -14.14
C ARG A 726 13.07 -24.46 -12.76
N ASP A 727 12.41 -25.61 -12.72
CA ASP A 727 12.21 -26.49 -11.55
C ASP A 727 11.83 -25.76 -10.24
N GLY A 728 10.98 -24.72 -10.33
CA GLY A 728 10.37 -24.06 -9.17
C GLY A 728 11.31 -23.29 -8.23
N GLU A 729 12.61 -23.16 -8.54
CA GLU A 729 13.55 -22.42 -7.67
C GLU A 729 14.52 -21.50 -8.44
N ASN A 730 14.71 -21.69 -9.76
CA ASN A 730 15.67 -20.91 -10.55
C ASN A 730 14.96 -20.07 -11.62
N PHE A 731 14.73 -18.79 -11.30
CA PHE A 731 14.29 -17.78 -12.27
C PHE A 731 15.51 -17.15 -12.95
N ILE A 732 15.60 -17.25 -14.27
CA ILE A 732 16.67 -16.61 -15.05
C ILE A 732 16.05 -15.49 -15.87
N LEU A 733 16.62 -14.29 -15.80
CA LEU A 733 16.26 -13.13 -16.61
C LEU A 733 17.48 -12.68 -17.40
N ARG A 734 17.34 -12.60 -18.73
CA ARG A 734 18.33 -12.03 -19.64
C ARG A 734 17.76 -10.86 -20.43
N THR A 735 18.63 -9.98 -20.89
CA THR A 735 18.26 -8.87 -21.77
C THR A 735 19.18 -8.79 -22.97
N THR A 736 18.64 -8.52 -24.15
CA THR A 736 19.37 -8.34 -25.41
C THR A 736 19.11 -6.96 -26.00
N SER A 737 20.16 -6.30 -26.48
CA SER A 737 20.03 -5.05 -27.25
C SER A 737 19.70 -5.39 -28.71
N GLU A 738 18.87 -4.56 -29.37
CA GLU A 738 18.46 -4.72 -30.78
C GLU A 738 19.59 -4.68 -31.82
N ALA A 739 20.80 -4.26 -31.45
CA ALA A 739 21.93 -4.29 -32.37
C ALA A 739 22.42 -5.73 -32.55
N ASP A 740 22.52 -6.21 -33.79
CA ASP A 740 23.22 -7.46 -34.11
C ASP A 740 24.61 -7.45 -33.43
N ASN A 741 24.81 -8.29 -32.42
CA ASN A 741 25.96 -8.37 -31.48
C ASN A 741 25.93 -7.49 -30.21
N GLY A 742 24.76 -7.05 -29.73
CA GLY A 742 24.63 -6.41 -28.42
C GLY A 742 24.95 -7.35 -27.24
N PRO A 743 25.46 -6.82 -26.10
CA PRO A 743 25.78 -7.64 -24.93
C PRO A 743 24.52 -8.29 -24.35
N THR A 744 24.60 -9.59 -24.05
CA THR A 744 23.54 -10.29 -23.32
C THR A 744 23.80 -10.17 -21.83
N LEU A 745 22.95 -9.41 -21.14
CA LEU A 745 23.05 -9.22 -19.69
C LEU A 745 22.13 -10.22 -18.98
N GLU A 746 22.64 -10.92 -17.97
CA GLU A 746 21.85 -11.77 -17.07
C GLU A 746 21.72 -11.09 -15.70
N LEU A 747 20.51 -11.10 -15.14
CA LEU A 747 20.25 -10.53 -13.82
C LEU A 747 20.77 -11.50 -12.75
N LEU A 748 21.64 -11.02 -11.87
CA LEU A 748 22.16 -11.78 -10.73
C LEU A 748 21.37 -11.46 -9.46
N PRO A 749 20.90 -12.47 -8.69
CA PRO A 749 20.15 -12.21 -7.45
C PRO A 749 21.00 -11.54 -6.35
N HIS A 750 20.46 -10.54 -5.66
CA HIS A 750 21.25 -9.66 -4.78
C HIS A 750 21.83 -10.43 -3.60
N HIS A 751 21.09 -11.44 -3.11
CA HIS A 751 21.45 -12.22 -1.95
C HIS A 751 22.73 -13.05 -2.17
N ILE A 752 23.12 -13.37 -3.41
CA ILE A 752 24.33 -14.15 -3.69
C ILE A 752 25.61 -13.40 -3.25
N PHE A 753 25.58 -12.06 -3.24
CA PHE A 753 26.70 -11.21 -2.83
C PHE A 753 26.72 -10.91 -1.33
N THR A 754 25.72 -11.39 -0.57
CA THR A 754 25.63 -11.16 0.86
C THR A 754 26.86 -11.72 1.56
N GLY A 755 27.54 -10.86 2.31
CA GLY A 755 28.75 -11.22 3.03
C GLY A 755 30.00 -11.35 2.17
N ASP A 756 29.94 -11.08 0.85
CA ASP A 756 31.11 -10.96 -0.03
C ASP A 756 31.39 -9.52 -0.45
N LEU A 757 30.35 -8.71 -0.60
CA LEU A 757 30.46 -7.27 -0.89
C LEU A 757 29.84 -6.43 0.23
N PRO A 758 30.31 -5.19 0.44
CA PRO A 758 29.68 -4.23 1.35
C PRO A 758 28.18 -4.04 1.06
N THR A 759 27.39 -3.80 2.10
CA THR A 759 25.93 -3.64 2.04
C THR A 759 25.52 -2.47 1.15
N SER A 760 26.35 -1.42 1.04
CA SER A 760 26.11 -0.30 0.11
C SER A 760 26.29 -0.65 -1.38
N LEU A 761 26.96 -1.77 -1.69
CA LEU A 761 27.18 -2.29 -3.04
C LEU A 761 26.25 -3.48 -3.35
N THR A 762 25.38 -3.85 -2.42
CA THR A 762 24.42 -4.93 -2.58
C THR A 762 22.99 -4.40 -2.42
N ASN A 763 22.70 -3.70 -1.33
CA ASN A 763 21.42 -3.04 -1.10
C ASN A 763 21.30 -1.74 -1.92
N HIS A 764 20.08 -1.44 -2.34
CA HIS A 764 19.71 -0.44 -3.34
C HIS A 764 20.49 -0.48 -4.68
N MET A 765 21.10 -1.62 -5.03
CA MET A 765 21.75 -1.89 -6.32
C MET A 765 21.13 -3.11 -7.03
N VAL A 766 21.23 -3.12 -8.37
CA VAL A 766 20.85 -4.21 -9.28
C VAL A 766 22.10 -4.69 -10.00
N HIS A 767 22.33 -6.01 -9.98
CA HIS A 767 23.57 -6.63 -10.47
C HIS A 767 23.32 -7.31 -11.81
N TRP A 768 23.99 -6.84 -12.85
CA TRP A 768 23.90 -7.41 -14.21
C TRP A 768 25.25 -8.01 -14.60
N ILE A 769 25.28 -9.26 -15.02
CA ILE A 769 26.47 -9.86 -15.63
C ILE A 769 26.35 -9.85 -17.14
N ASP A 770 27.31 -9.25 -17.82
CA ASP A 770 27.52 -9.49 -19.23
C ASP A 770 28.30 -10.80 -19.39
N VAL A 771 27.59 -11.83 -19.87
CA VAL A 771 28.15 -13.18 -20.02
C VAL A 771 29.28 -13.19 -21.05
N SER A 772 29.22 -12.30 -22.05
CA SER A 772 30.20 -12.23 -23.13
C SER A 772 31.50 -11.55 -22.70
N THR A 773 31.40 -10.44 -21.96
CA THR A 773 32.56 -9.67 -21.49
C THR A 773 33.05 -10.10 -20.10
N ARG A 774 32.31 -10.96 -19.41
CA ARG A 774 32.57 -11.44 -18.04
C ARG A 774 32.71 -10.28 -17.04
N GLN A 775 31.86 -9.27 -17.19
CA GLN A 775 31.80 -8.12 -16.30
C GLN A 775 30.47 -8.08 -15.55
N VAL A 776 30.51 -7.87 -14.24
CA VAL A 776 29.31 -7.60 -13.43
C VAL A 776 29.21 -6.11 -13.16
N GLU A 777 28.16 -5.48 -13.67
CA GLU A 777 27.85 -4.07 -13.43
C GLU A 777 26.83 -3.95 -12.30
N LEU A 778 27.11 -3.04 -11.36
CA LEU A 778 26.20 -2.69 -10.27
C LEU A 778 25.49 -1.37 -10.59
N ARG A 779 24.20 -1.44 -10.88
CA ARG A 779 23.35 -0.30 -11.24
C ARG A 779 22.50 0.16 -10.07
N PRO A 780 22.37 1.46 -9.79
CA PRO A 780 21.48 1.96 -8.75
C PRO A 780 20.00 1.57 -8.98
N LEU A 781 19.27 1.27 -7.91
CA LEU A 781 17.85 0.86 -7.99
C LEU A 781 16.94 1.91 -8.67
N ASN A 782 17.29 3.19 -8.55
CA ASN A 782 16.55 4.29 -9.21
C ASN A 782 16.83 4.38 -10.71
N ASN A 783 17.85 3.67 -11.22
CA ASN A 783 18.17 3.58 -12.63
C ASN A 783 18.72 2.18 -12.99
N PRO A 784 17.89 1.13 -12.93
CA PRO A 784 18.34 -0.26 -12.99
C PRO A 784 18.71 -0.74 -14.41
N TRP A 785 18.34 0.02 -15.45
CA TRP A 785 18.46 -0.37 -16.85
C TRP A 785 19.58 0.34 -17.61
N LEU A 786 19.94 1.56 -17.22
CA LEU A 786 20.93 2.35 -17.97
C LEU A 786 22.34 2.03 -17.50
N TYR A 787 23.18 1.63 -18.46
CA TYR A 787 24.62 1.58 -18.28
C TYR A 787 25.16 2.97 -17.91
N SER A 788 26.11 3.02 -16.99
CA SER A 788 26.84 4.23 -16.69
C SER A 788 28.29 3.92 -16.40
N LYS A 789 29.21 4.70 -17.01
CA LYS A 789 30.63 4.67 -16.63
C LYS A 789 30.88 5.03 -15.16
N LYS A 790 29.87 5.54 -14.46
CA LYS A 790 29.93 5.86 -13.03
C LYS A 790 29.60 4.67 -12.12
N ASN A 791 29.09 3.58 -12.68
CA ASN A 791 28.71 2.40 -11.93
C ASN A 791 29.94 1.61 -11.51
N TRP A 792 29.79 0.80 -10.46
CA TRP A 792 30.83 -0.15 -10.06
C TRP A 792 30.83 -1.33 -11.02
N CYS A 793 32.02 -1.78 -11.42
CA CYS A 793 32.22 -2.90 -12.31
C CYS A 793 33.13 -3.95 -11.68
N MET A 794 32.70 -5.20 -11.67
CA MET A 794 33.52 -6.34 -11.27
C MET A 794 34.01 -7.08 -12.52
N CYS A 795 35.32 -7.19 -12.65
CA CYS A 795 35.99 -7.86 -13.76
C CYS A 795 36.36 -9.29 -13.38
N LEU A 796 35.89 -10.26 -14.18
CA LEU A 796 36.05 -11.70 -13.92
C LEU A 796 36.89 -12.38 -15.03
N PRO A 797 38.20 -12.08 -15.15
CA PRO A 797 39.04 -12.61 -16.23
C PRO A 797 39.12 -14.14 -16.21
N GLU A 798 39.43 -14.74 -17.38
CA GLU A 798 39.67 -16.19 -17.52
C GLU A 798 40.89 -16.66 -16.73
N SER A 799 41.95 -15.86 -16.73
CA SER A 799 43.19 -16.09 -16.02
C SER A 799 43.58 -14.81 -15.30
N GLY A 800 43.66 -14.85 -13.97
CA GLY A 800 43.98 -13.70 -13.14
C GLY A 800 43.01 -13.51 -11.96
N PRO A 801 43.27 -12.50 -11.12
CA PRO A 801 42.41 -12.21 -9.98
C PRO A 801 41.11 -11.55 -10.41
N TRP A 802 40.04 -11.85 -9.68
CA TRP A 802 38.78 -11.14 -9.79
C TRP A 802 38.87 -9.85 -8.98
N THR A 803 38.52 -8.75 -9.60
CA THR A 803 38.69 -7.40 -9.05
C THR A 803 37.42 -6.60 -9.29
N MET A 804 37.22 -5.54 -8.51
CA MET A 804 36.08 -4.64 -8.67
C MET A 804 36.54 -3.20 -8.59
N GLU A 805 36.10 -2.39 -9.53
CA GLU A 805 36.51 -1.01 -9.71
C GLU A 805 35.34 -0.03 -9.62
N ASP A 806 35.61 1.16 -9.09
CA ASP A 806 34.68 2.29 -9.10
C ASP A 806 34.89 3.19 -10.33
N SER A 807 34.04 4.21 -10.45
CA SER A 807 34.11 5.23 -11.51
C SER A 807 35.43 6.02 -11.59
N SER A 808 36.21 6.01 -10.52
CA SER A 808 37.51 6.70 -10.39
C SER A 808 38.68 5.73 -10.59
N GLN A 809 38.43 4.53 -11.13
CA GLN A 809 39.42 3.47 -11.34
C GLN A 809 40.09 2.99 -10.04
N ARG A 810 39.39 3.11 -8.91
CA ARG A 810 39.86 2.55 -7.63
C ARG A 810 39.36 1.14 -7.47
N LEU A 811 40.26 0.24 -7.09
CA LEU A 811 39.99 -1.16 -6.81
C LEU A 811 39.45 -1.33 -5.39
N LEU A 812 38.41 -2.14 -5.25
CA LEU A 812 37.86 -2.59 -3.97
C LEU A 812 38.86 -3.53 -3.29
N VAL A 813 39.17 -3.25 -2.02
CA VAL A 813 39.94 -4.14 -1.16
C VAL A 813 39.01 -5.22 -0.62
N ASP A 814 39.43 -6.49 -0.68
CA ASP A 814 38.61 -7.61 -0.25
C ASP A 814 38.30 -7.51 1.26
N ILE A 815 37.03 -7.72 1.61
CA ILE A 815 36.52 -7.55 2.99
C ILE A 815 37.12 -8.55 4.00
N ARG A 816 37.86 -9.56 3.56
CA ARG A 816 38.56 -10.56 4.39
C ARG A 816 40.09 -10.43 4.30
N SER A 817 40.58 -9.42 3.60
CA SER A 817 42.01 -9.18 3.46
C SER A 817 42.64 -8.63 4.75
N PRO A 818 43.95 -8.87 4.99
CA PRO A 818 44.69 -8.25 6.07
C PRO A 818 44.61 -6.71 6.09
N THR A 819 44.60 -6.07 4.91
CA THR A 819 44.41 -4.62 4.81
C THR A 819 43.05 -4.18 5.35
N PHE A 820 41.98 -4.89 4.98
CA PHE A 820 40.64 -4.55 5.45
C PHE A 820 40.50 -4.75 6.96
N GLU A 821 41.04 -5.83 7.52
CA GLU A 821 41.02 -6.09 8.97
C GLU A 821 41.68 -4.95 9.76
N MET A 822 42.86 -4.50 9.33
CA MET A 822 43.57 -3.41 10.01
C MET A 822 42.76 -2.10 10.05
N VAL A 823 42.09 -1.78 8.94
CA VAL A 823 41.20 -0.61 8.87
C VAL A 823 39.95 -0.81 9.74
N LEU A 824 39.33 -1.99 9.65
CA LEU A 824 38.14 -2.33 10.42
C LEU A 824 38.42 -2.22 11.91
N ASP A 825 39.52 -2.79 12.39
CA ASP A 825 39.92 -2.73 13.79
C ASP A 825 40.02 -1.28 14.30
N SER A 826 40.58 -0.39 13.46
CA SER A 826 40.77 1.04 13.79
C SER A 826 39.47 1.86 13.80
N LEU A 827 38.44 1.41 13.06
CA LEU A 827 37.18 2.13 12.88
C LEU A 827 35.96 1.33 13.41
N SER A 828 36.21 0.22 14.08
CA SER A 828 35.21 -0.70 14.64
C SER A 828 34.30 -0.05 15.69
N CYS A 829 34.79 1.03 16.32
CA CYS A 829 34.02 1.84 17.26
C CYS A 829 32.88 2.62 16.59
N LEU A 830 32.93 2.82 15.26
CA LEU A 830 31.91 3.50 14.47
C LEU A 830 31.10 2.53 13.60
N GLU A 831 31.77 1.65 12.85
CA GLU A 831 31.11 0.89 11.78
C GLU A 831 31.52 -0.58 11.74
N SER A 832 30.59 -1.40 11.22
CA SER A 832 30.73 -2.84 11.07
C SER A 832 31.33 -3.24 9.72
N ARG A 833 31.92 -4.45 9.65
CA ARG A 833 32.54 -5.01 8.43
C ARG A 833 31.71 -4.84 7.16
N ASN A 834 30.43 -5.23 7.23
CA ASN A 834 29.57 -5.23 6.04
C ASN A 834 29.24 -3.82 5.54
N ASN A 835 29.44 -2.77 6.35
CA ASN A 835 29.06 -1.41 6.01
C ASN A 835 30.27 -0.50 5.74
N LEU A 836 31.47 -1.07 5.71
CA LEU A 836 32.71 -0.36 5.41
C LEU A 836 33.12 -0.62 3.96
N VAL A 837 33.51 0.43 3.23
CA VAL A 837 34.02 0.33 1.86
C VAL A 837 35.47 0.79 1.85
N VAL A 838 36.39 -0.10 1.47
CA VAL A 838 37.82 0.21 1.41
C VAL A 838 38.29 0.08 -0.03
N THR A 839 38.93 1.12 -0.56
CA THR A 839 39.41 1.16 -1.95
C THR A 839 40.85 1.63 -2.05
N THR A 840 41.51 1.25 -3.13
CA THR A 840 42.89 1.65 -3.46
C THR A 840 43.03 1.98 -4.95
N GLY A 841 44.01 2.76 -5.35
CA GLY A 841 44.09 3.36 -6.69
C GLY A 841 45.21 4.39 -6.81
N GLU A 842 45.43 4.90 -8.02
CA GLU A 842 46.56 5.79 -8.31
C GLU A 842 46.28 7.28 -7.99
N PRO A 843 47.27 8.01 -7.43
CA PRO A 843 48.54 7.51 -6.87
C PRO A 843 48.28 6.69 -5.59
N LEU A 844 48.94 5.53 -5.45
CA LEU A 844 48.84 4.52 -4.37
C LEU A 844 48.33 5.10 -3.02
N GLY A 845 47.01 5.20 -2.90
CA GLY A 845 46.32 5.69 -1.72
C GLY A 845 45.31 4.65 -1.23
N LEU A 846 45.08 4.59 0.08
CA LEU A 846 44.01 3.78 0.65
C LEU A 846 42.88 4.71 1.08
N TRP A 847 41.69 4.53 0.54
CA TRP A 847 40.49 5.27 0.87
C TRP A 847 39.52 4.39 1.64
N VAL A 848 38.93 4.94 2.68
CA VAL A 848 37.99 4.24 3.54
C VAL A 848 36.73 5.07 3.65
N GLU A 849 35.60 4.53 3.23
CA GLU A 849 34.31 5.19 3.28
C GLU A 849 33.40 4.45 4.26
N LEU A 850 32.68 5.25 5.07
CA LEU A 850 31.60 4.81 5.96
C LEU A 850 30.31 5.42 5.41
N PRO A 851 29.66 4.80 4.40
CA PRO A 851 28.58 5.42 3.64
C PRO A 851 27.40 5.88 4.51
N ARG A 852 27.07 5.10 5.56
CA ARG A 852 25.97 5.39 6.50
C ARG A 852 26.22 6.63 7.35
N PHE A 853 27.49 6.91 7.67
CA PHE A 853 27.94 8.09 8.41
C PHE A 853 28.26 9.28 7.49
N ARG A 854 28.43 9.05 6.18
CA ARG A 854 28.99 10.01 5.22
C ARG A 854 30.38 10.51 5.64
N LEU A 855 31.14 9.66 6.31
CA LEU A 855 32.52 9.91 6.69
C LEU A 855 33.45 9.18 5.71
N SER A 856 34.57 9.82 5.41
CA SER A 856 35.62 9.26 4.56
C SER A 856 36.99 9.57 5.14
N PHE A 857 37.87 8.58 5.06
CA PHE A 857 39.24 8.63 5.53
C PHE A 857 40.19 8.28 4.39
N VAL A 858 41.42 8.78 4.50
CA VAL A 858 42.50 8.50 3.55
C VAL A 858 43.78 8.20 4.31
N LEU A 859 44.46 7.13 3.93
CA LEU A 859 45.77 6.80 4.47
C LEU A 859 46.81 7.73 3.84
N ARG A 860 47.47 8.55 4.66
CA ARG A 860 48.61 9.40 4.24
C ARG A 860 49.71 9.28 5.27
N ASN A 861 50.94 9.10 4.83
CA ASN A 861 52.12 8.96 5.70
C ASN A 861 51.94 7.89 6.80
N GLY A 862 51.23 6.80 6.49
CA GLY A 862 50.95 5.73 7.45
C GLY A 862 49.90 6.08 8.50
N LEU A 863 49.16 7.19 8.39
CA LEU A 863 48.12 7.60 9.33
C LEU A 863 46.77 7.76 8.62
N LEU A 864 45.66 7.44 9.30
CA LEU A 864 44.30 7.66 8.78
C LEU A 864 43.85 9.10 9.00
N HIS A 865 43.78 9.87 7.93
CA HIS A 865 43.29 11.25 7.94
C HIS A 865 41.81 11.29 7.56
N SER A 866 40.99 12.02 8.31
CA SER A 866 39.62 12.32 7.87
C SER A 866 39.64 13.30 6.70
N ARG A 867 38.76 13.09 5.71
CA ARG A 867 38.51 14.07 4.65
C ARG A 867 37.38 15.03 4.99
N ASN A 868 36.53 14.66 5.95
CA ASN A 868 35.39 15.46 6.38
C ASN A 868 35.79 16.50 7.44
N PHE A 869 36.77 16.18 8.28
CA PHE A 869 37.30 17.08 9.30
C PHE A 869 38.77 17.43 9.00
N PRO A 870 39.04 18.65 8.48
CA PRO A 870 40.40 19.08 8.17
C PRO A 870 41.34 18.94 9.39
N GLY A 871 42.50 18.32 9.19
CA GLY A 871 43.50 18.14 10.24
C GLY A 871 43.21 17.00 11.23
N MET A 872 42.05 16.33 11.16
CA MET A 872 41.72 15.20 12.02
C MET A 872 42.49 13.94 11.58
N VAL A 873 43.25 13.37 12.52
CA VAL A 873 43.99 12.11 12.36
C VAL A 873 43.56 11.17 13.48
N VAL A 874 43.22 9.92 13.15
CA VAL A 874 42.85 8.91 14.15
C VAL A 874 44.00 8.70 15.14
N ASP A 875 43.68 8.75 16.43
CA ASP A 875 44.67 8.55 17.49
C ASP A 875 44.94 7.06 17.74
N GLU A 876 46.16 6.72 18.11
CA GLU A 876 46.49 5.36 18.56
C GLU A 876 46.05 5.15 20.01
N ASP A 877 45.95 6.21 20.82
CA ASP A 877 45.33 6.17 22.13
C ASP A 877 43.86 6.60 22.02
N GLN A 878 42.93 5.65 22.14
CA GLN A 878 41.48 5.91 22.08
C GLN A 878 40.89 6.37 23.44
N SER A 879 41.74 6.67 24.44
CA SER A 879 41.34 7.21 25.73
C SER A 879 41.04 8.72 25.66
N SER A 880 39.76 9.06 25.82
CA SER A 880 39.34 10.47 25.98
C SER A 880 39.73 11.07 27.33
N GLY A 881 40.13 10.24 28.31
CA GLY A 881 40.47 10.69 29.67
C GLY A 881 39.26 10.92 30.58
N THR A 882 38.03 10.71 30.11
CA THR A 882 36.81 10.87 30.93
C THR A 882 35.72 9.84 30.67
N MET A 883 35.37 9.53 29.41
CA MET A 883 34.22 8.67 29.06
C MET A 883 34.56 7.18 29.24
N PHE A 884 35.00 6.80 30.44
CA PHE A 884 35.54 5.47 30.69
C PHE A 884 34.45 4.39 30.66
N GLY A 885 34.61 3.40 29.77
CA GLY A 885 33.64 2.34 29.50
C GLY A 885 32.78 2.55 28.24
N LEU A 886 32.81 3.72 27.60
CA LEU A 886 32.17 3.93 26.29
C LEU A 886 33.09 3.45 25.16
N HIS A 887 32.72 2.38 24.49
CA HIS A 887 33.53 1.78 23.41
C HIS A 887 33.22 2.39 22.03
N SER A 888 32.01 2.90 21.83
CA SER A 888 31.60 3.53 20.57
C SER A 888 32.05 4.99 20.54
N GLN A 889 33.35 5.22 20.52
CA GLN A 889 33.94 6.55 20.35
C GLN A 889 35.18 6.45 19.45
N LEU A 890 35.39 7.44 18.58
CA LEU A 890 36.62 7.57 17.79
C LEU A 890 37.32 8.87 18.19
N LEU A 891 38.49 8.75 18.82
CA LEU A 891 39.34 9.87 19.21
C LEU A 891 40.35 10.19 18.10
N ALA A 892 40.55 11.49 17.88
CA ALA A 892 41.59 12.05 17.03
C ALA A 892 42.71 12.68 17.84
N ARG A 893 43.92 12.72 17.25
CA ARG A 893 45.12 13.35 17.85
C ARG A 893 44.93 14.83 18.17
N SER A 894 44.03 15.52 17.45
CA SER A 894 43.61 16.90 17.76
C SER A 894 42.68 16.99 18.98
N ARG A 895 42.54 15.91 19.76
CA ARG A 895 41.66 15.79 20.93
C ARG A 895 40.18 16.03 20.61
N ARG A 896 39.75 15.59 19.42
CA ARG A 896 38.34 15.58 18.99
C ARG A 896 37.79 14.15 19.04
N VAL A 897 36.58 13.98 19.57
CA VAL A 897 35.91 12.69 19.72
C VAL A 897 34.66 12.66 18.84
N ILE A 898 34.49 11.59 18.07
CA ILE A 898 33.26 11.29 17.33
C ILE A 898 32.51 10.18 18.06
N ILE A 899 31.23 10.38 18.34
CA ILE A 899 30.35 9.40 19.01
C ILE A 899 29.12 9.17 18.13
N PRO A 900 28.82 7.92 17.71
CA PRO A 900 27.64 7.62 16.91
C PRO A 900 26.35 7.81 17.73
N GLN A 901 25.25 8.12 17.05
CA GLN A 901 23.91 8.13 17.63
C GLN A 901 23.21 6.81 17.31
N GLY A 902 22.67 6.15 18.33
CA GLY A 902 22.01 4.84 18.20
C GLY A 902 21.47 4.31 19.52
N GLU A 903 21.16 3.02 19.57
CA GLU A 903 20.65 2.34 20.76
C GLU A 903 21.80 2.02 21.72
N VAL A 904 21.72 2.53 22.96
CA VAL A 904 22.79 2.33 23.96
C VAL A 904 22.58 0.99 24.68
N ASN A 905 23.55 0.10 24.54
CA ASN A 905 23.60 -1.17 25.24
C ASN A 905 24.61 -1.11 26.39
N PHE A 906 24.26 -1.73 27.51
CA PHE A 906 25.12 -1.81 28.69
C PHE A 906 25.46 -3.26 29.01
N SER A 907 26.72 -3.51 29.33
CA SER A 907 27.19 -4.81 29.81
C SER A 907 28.15 -4.63 30.99
N SER A 908 28.37 -5.69 31.75
CA SER A 908 29.38 -5.71 32.81
C SER A 908 30.71 -6.12 32.19
N PHE A 909 31.73 -5.27 32.30
CA PHE A 909 33.11 -5.62 31.99
C PHE A 909 33.91 -5.74 33.28
N GLY A 910 34.15 -6.97 33.74
CA GLY A 910 34.75 -7.22 35.04
C GLY A 910 33.94 -6.58 36.17
N ASN A 911 34.47 -5.50 36.76
CA ASN A 911 33.85 -4.72 37.84
C ASN A 911 33.44 -3.28 37.41
N HIS A 912 33.36 -3.02 36.10
CA HIS A 912 32.99 -1.72 35.52
C HIS A 912 31.85 -1.88 34.50
N VAL A 913 31.16 -0.78 34.20
CA VAL A 913 30.10 -0.77 33.17
C VAL A 913 30.72 -0.49 31.81
N SER A 914 30.43 -1.34 30.84
CA SER A 914 30.73 -1.14 29.43
C SER A 914 29.47 -0.67 28.71
N ALA A 915 29.60 0.37 27.90
CA ALA A 915 28.55 0.92 27.06
C ALA A 915 28.97 0.87 25.58
N THR A 916 28.07 0.36 24.74
CA THR A 916 28.22 0.34 23.28
C THR A 916 26.99 0.93 22.62
N ILE A 917 27.15 1.56 21.47
CA ILE A 917 26.06 2.17 20.72
C ILE A 917 25.81 1.33 19.48
N SER A 918 24.67 0.64 19.46
CA SER A 918 24.25 -0.16 18.32
C SER A 918 23.67 0.74 17.23
N THR A 919 24.27 0.65 16.05
CA THR A 919 23.80 1.35 14.85
C THR A 919 23.06 0.41 13.90
N ALA A 920 23.03 -0.91 14.13
CA ALA A 920 22.68 -1.93 13.12
C ALA A 920 21.33 -1.72 12.39
N ARG A 921 20.33 -1.12 13.03
CA ARG A 921 18.99 -0.90 12.47
C ARG A 921 18.85 0.38 11.63
N LEU A 922 19.86 1.25 11.61
CA LEU A 922 19.77 2.57 10.99
C LEU A 922 20.29 2.55 9.54
N THR A 923 19.54 3.08 8.58
CA THR A 923 20.02 3.23 7.20
C THR A 923 21.02 4.39 7.06
N ARG A 924 20.87 5.42 7.88
CA ARG A 924 21.80 6.54 8.04
C ARG A 924 22.11 6.75 9.52
N VAL A 925 23.39 6.89 9.85
CA VAL A 925 23.85 7.08 11.23
C VAL A 925 24.30 8.52 11.42
N LEU A 926 23.66 9.21 12.37
CA LEU A 926 24.10 10.52 12.84
C LEU A 926 25.18 10.33 13.91
N TYR A 927 25.97 11.36 14.16
CA TYR A 927 27.02 11.33 15.17
C TYR A 927 27.16 12.71 15.80
N HIS A 928 27.78 12.73 16.98
CA HIS A 928 28.16 13.93 17.70
C HIS A 928 29.68 14.08 17.63
N ASP A 929 30.15 15.29 17.33
CA ASP A 929 31.55 15.67 17.41
C ASP A 929 31.77 16.55 18.66
N TYR A 930 32.72 16.16 19.48
CA TYR A 930 33.12 16.87 20.69
C TYR A 930 34.60 17.22 20.64
N GLU A 931 34.97 18.45 20.95
CA GLU A 931 36.34 18.86 21.17
C GLU A 931 36.68 18.81 22.67
N ILE A 932 37.81 18.20 23.03
CA ILE A 932 38.26 18.15 24.43
C ILE A 932 39.12 19.38 24.69
N ASP A 933 38.56 20.33 25.44
CA ASP A 933 39.28 21.48 25.97
C ASP A 933 40.10 21.04 27.17
N THR A 934 41.40 20.84 26.96
CA THR A 934 42.34 20.39 28.01
C THR A 934 42.66 21.48 29.02
N ASN A 935 42.49 22.77 28.69
CA ASN A 935 42.75 23.88 29.59
C ASN A 935 41.64 24.02 30.63
N LEU A 936 40.38 23.86 30.19
CA LEU A 936 39.20 23.94 31.06
C LEU A 936 38.72 22.57 31.55
N GLY A 937 39.27 21.48 31.03
CA GLY A 937 38.89 20.11 31.42
C GLY A 937 37.45 19.76 31.04
N ARG A 938 36.96 20.22 29.88
CA ARG A 938 35.57 20.03 29.44
C ARG A 938 35.46 19.52 28.00
N LEU A 939 34.31 18.92 27.68
CA LEU A 939 33.90 18.61 26.31
C LEU A 939 33.14 19.82 25.73
N VAL A 940 33.49 20.23 24.52
CA VAL A 940 32.86 21.31 23.77
C VAL A 940 32.20 20.72 22.53
N GLY A 941 30.87 20.83 22.42
CA GLY A 941 30.10 20.32 21.28
C GLY A 941 29.13 21.37 20.74
N ASN A 942 28.48 21.06 19.61
CA ASN A 942 27.51 21.95 18.95
C ASN A 942 26.04 21.63 19.29
N ALA A 943 25.79 20.69 20.22
CA ALA A 943 24.46 20.18 20.51
C ALA A 943 23.53 21.24 21.14
N GLU A 944 24.08 22.12 21.98
CA GLU A 944 23.35 23.17 22.67
C GLU A 944 22.80 24.22 21.70
N VAL A 945 23.58 24.57 20.67
CA VAL A 945 23.18 25.53 19.63
C VAL A 945 22.04 24.98 18.77
N GLU A 946 22.08 23.68 18.43
CA GLU A 946 21.02 23.03 17.65
C GLU A 946 19.71 22.95 18.45
N VAL A 947 19.78 22.71 19.76
CA VAL A 947 18.59 22.77 20.63
C VAL A 947 18.02 24.19 20.67
N LEU A 948 18.87 25.21 20.83
CA LEU A 948 18.45 26.62 20.80
C LEU A 948 17.83 27.01 19.45
N ARG A 949 18.35 26.48 18.33
CA ARG A 949 17.79 26.66 16.98
C ARG A 949 16.42 26.00 16.82
N LYS A 950 16.22 24.82 17.40
CA LYS A 950 14.90 24.16 17.39
C LYS A 950 13.89 24.91 18.26
N ILE A 951 14.31 25.42 19.41
CA ILE A 951 13.45 26.24 20.28
C ILE A 951 13.09 27.56 19.58
N SER A 952 14.04 28.21 18.90
CA SER A 952 13.75 29.44 18.15
C SER A 952 12.77 29.22 17.01
N ALA A 953 12.85 28.09 16.30
CA ALA A 953 11.96 27.73 15.20
C ALA A 953 10.48 27.56 15.61
N LEU A 954 10.19 27.39 16.91
CA LEU A 954 8.83 27.38 17.47
C LEU A 954 8.22 28.79 17.64
N THR A 955 8.93 29.84 17.21
CA THR A 955 8.42 31.22 17.19
C THR A 955 7.60 31.43 15.90
N PRO A 956 6.31 31.80 15.97
CA PRO A 956 5.51 32.09 14.78
C PRO A 956 6.13 33.22 13.95
N VAL A 957 6.14 33.06 12.62
CA VAL A 957 6.75 34.07 11.74
C VAL A 957 5.78 35.21 11.49
N ARG A 958 6.19 36.45 11.79
CA ARG A 958 5.34 37.65 11.66
C ARG A 958 5.97 38.67 10.72
N THR A 959 5.27 39.01 9.64
CA THR A 959 5.72 39.98 8.62
C THR A 959 4.61 40.99 8.30
N TRP A 960 4.98 42.16 7.77
CA TRP A 960 4.01 43.16 7.34
C TRP A 960 3.41 42.79 5.97
N TYR A 961 2.12 43.01 5.80
CA TYR A 961 1.40 42.90 4.52
C TYR A 961 0.68 44.21 4.17
N PRO A 962 0.77 44.69 2.92
CA PRO A 962 1.91 44.44 2.05
C PRO A 962 3.22 44.97 2.70
N PRO A 963 4.40 44.38 2.41
CA PRO A 963 5.64 44.61 3.19
C PRO A 963 6.06 46.08 3.31
N HIS A 964 5.73 46.88 2.30
CA HIS A 964 6.13 48.28 2.19
C HIS A 964 5.20 49.27 2.90
N ARG A 965 4.02 48.85 3.39
CA ARG A 965 3.03 49.77 3.96
C ARG A 965 2.89 49.68 5.48
N ARG A 966 3.44 48.64 6.14
CA ARG A 966 3.31 48.42 7.60
C ARG A 966 1.86 48.62 8.12
N VAL A 967 0.84 48.28 7.33
CA VAL A 967 -0.58 48.53 7.63
C VAL A 967 -1.31 47.28 8.14
N MET A 968 -0.91 46.09 7.71
CA MET A 968 -1.50 44.81 8.13
C MET A 968 -0.39 43.81 8.47
N GLN A 969 -0.66 42.81 9.31
CA GLN A 969 0.29 41.74 9.61
C GLN A 969 -0.14 40.42 8.95
N GLU A 970 0.84 39.66 8.50
CA GLU A 970 0.72 38.26 8.11
C GLU A 970 1.42 37.41 9.18
N VAL A 971 0.78 36.30 9.59
CA VAL A 971 1.34 35.36 10.58
C VAL A 971 1.42 34.00 9.93
N LYS A 972 2.63 33.45 9.84
CA LYS A 972 2.89 32.09 9.34
C LYS A 972 3.23 31.19 10.52
N TRP A 973 2.34 30.23 10.78
CA TRP A 973 2.53 29.21 11.79
C TRP A 973 3.22 28.00 11.17
N SER A 974 4.02 27.27 11.96
CA SER A 974 4.47 25.93 11.55
C SER A 974 3.31 24.92 11.67
N GLU A 975 3.44 23.75 11.03
CA GLU A 975 2.43 22.67 11.05
C GLU A 975 2.19 22.02 12.44
N LEU A 976 2.72 22.62 13.50
CA LEU A 976 2.50 22.22 14.88
C LEU A 976 1.28 22.91 15.49
N ALA A 977 0.73 22.32 16.54
CA ALA A 977 -0.37 22.94 17.29
C ALA A 977 0.01 24.37 17.73
N PRO A 978 -0.90 25.36 17.60
CA PRO A 978 -0.62 26.75 18.00
C PRO A 978 -0.18 26.91 19.46
N SER A 979 -0.56 25.99 20.35
CA SER A 979 -0.15 25.96 21.76
C SER A 979 1.32 25.54 21.99
N ALA A 980 1.94 24.87 21.01
CA ALA A 980 3.35 24.48 21.06
C ALA A 980 4.29 25.57 20.52
N GLN A 981 3.73 26.69 20.04
CA GLN A 981 4.46 27.79 19.42
C GLN A 981 4.21 29.07 20.22
N HIS A 982 5.27 29.85 20.49
CA HIS A 982 5.15 31.04 21.33
C HIS A 982 6.11 32.15 20.92
N ASP A 983 5.64 33.40 20.90
CA ASP A 983 6.41 34.59 20.49
C ASP A 983 7.63 34.86 21.41
N GLY A 984 7.56 34.39 22.65
CA GLY A 984 8.59 34.56 23.68
C GLY A 984 9.83 33.66 23.52
N PHE A 985 9.78 32.58 22.73
CA PHE A 985 10.92 31.68 22.56
C PHE A 985 12.11 32.38 21.90
N ARG A 986 11.86 33.24 20.91
CA ARG A 986 12.89 34.11 20.34
C ARG A 986 13.63 34.90 21.42
N THR A 987 12.89 35.56 22.32
CA THR A 987 13.51 36.47 23.29
C THR A 987 14.37 35.72 24.30
N VAL A 988 13.92 34.55 24.75
CA VAL A 988 14.70 33.69 25.66
C VAL A 988 15.97 33.18 24.96
N VAL A 989 15.84 32.68 23.73
CA VAL A 989 17.00 32.20 22.95
C VAL A 989 17.99 33.34 22.69
N GLN A 990 17.51 34.52 22.29
CA GLN A 990 18.37 35.69 22.08
C GLN A 990 19.08 36.11 23.39
N SER A 991 18.40 36.12 24.54
CA SER A 991 19.03 36.45 25.82
C SER A 991 20.15 35.47 26.20
N ILE A 992 20.01 34.18 25.85
CA ILE A 992 21.05 33.17 26.07
C ILE A 992 22.24 33.42 25.14
N ILE A 993 21.99 33.75 23.87
CA ILE A 993 23.04 34.11 22.91
C ILE A 993 23.77 35.38 23.36
N ASP A 994 23.05 36.46 23.70
CA ASP A 994 23.64 37.73 24.16
C ASP A 994 24.46 37.54 25.45
N HIS A 995 24.06 36.60 26.32
CA HIS A 995 24.86 36.23 27.48
C HIS A 995 26.13 35.47 27.09
N ALA A 996 26.03 34.52 26.16
CA ALA A 996 27.19 33.80 25.62
C ALA A 996 28.17 34.72 24.90
N GLU A 997 27.69 35.69 24.11
CA GLU A 997 28.51 36.71 23.43
C GLU A 997 29.24 37.62 24.43
N ARG A 998 28.60 38.00 25.54
CA ARG A 998 29.29 38.75 26.62
C ARG A 998 30.41 37.94 27.27
N LEU A 999 30.25 36.62 27.34
CA LEU A 999 31.27 35.70 27.86
C LEU A 999 32.34 35.33 26.82
N GLN A 1000 32.17 35.73 25.56
CA GLN A 1000 33.06 35.41 24.45
C GLN A 1000 34.49 35.94 24.66
N MET A 1001 34.68 36.98 25.49
CA MET A 1001 35.99 37.48 25.89
C MET A 1001 36.86 36.46 26.64
N PHE A 1002 36.26 35.40 27.20
CA PHE A 1002 36.97 34.34 27.93
C PHE A 1002 37.30 33.11 27.06
N TYR A 1003 36.93 33.10 25.78
CA TYR A 1003 37.10 31.97 24.87
C TYR A 1003 37.99 32.32 23.66
N HIS A 1004 38.81 31.37 23.20
CA HIS A 1004 39.81 31.58 22.14
C HIS A 1004 39.26 31.41 20.69
N SER A 1005 38.05 30.87 20.51
CA SER A 1005 37.41 30.71 19.19
C SER A 1005 36.35 31.79 18.94
N ARG A 1006 36.44 32.49 17.80
CA ARG A 1006 35.43 33.42 17.29
C ARG A 1006 34.49 32.71 16.31
N ASP A 1007 33.68 31.78 16.81
CA ASP A 1007 32.56 31.28 16.03
C ASP A 1007 31.33 32.16 16.32
N ASN A 1008 30.96 33.01 15.36
CA ASN A 1008 29.71 33.77 15.43
C ASN A 1008 28.54 32.80 15.29
N VAL A 1009 27.91 32.43 16.40
CA VAL A 1009 26.68 31.63 16.40
C VAL A 1009 25.49 32.57 16.18
N ALA A 1010 25.26 32.97 14.94
CA ALA A 1010 24.05 33.71 14.58
C ALA A 1010 22.88 32.74 14.38
N ILE A 1011 21.81 32.88 15.18
CA ILE A 1011 20.51 32.26 14.92
C ILE A 1011 19.64 33.30 14.20
N GLU A 1012 19.27 33.03 12.95
CA GLU A 1012 18.40 33.92 12.19
C GLU A 1012 16.94 33.81 12.66
N PHE A 1013 16.28 34.96 12.82
CA PHE A 1013 14.87 35.04 13.21
C PHE A 1013 14.07 35.74 12.10
N PRO A 1014 13.25 35.02 11.31
CA PRO A 1014 12.62 35.56 10.10
C PRO A 1014 11.42 36.49 10.34
N SER A 1015 11.33 37.14 11.50
CA SER A 1015 10.17 37.96 11.91
C SER A 1015 10.53 39.42 12.19
N ASP A 1016 9.60 40.33 11.90
CA ASP A 1016 9.71 41.74 12.27
C ASP A 1016 9.64 41.90 13.81
N THR A 1017 10.67 42.52 14.38
CA THR A 1017 10.84 42.67 15.83
C THR A 1017 9.71 43.48 16.48
N HIS A 1018 9.15 44.46 15.76
CA HIS A 1018 8.04 45.27 16.26
C HIS A 1018 6.74 44.46 16.28
N LEU A 1019 6.48 43.64 15.26
CA LEU A 1019 5.33 42.74 15.22
C LEU A 1019 5.36 41.69 16.34
N LEU A 1020 6.53 41.11 16.60
CA LEU A 1020 6.74 40.16 17.69
C LEU A 1020 6.58 40.81 19.07
N ALA A 1021 7.18 41.98 19.30
CA ALA A 1021 7.02 42.70 20.56
C ALA A 1021 5.57 43.13 20.81
N ARG A 1022 4.81 43.43 19.75
CA ARG A 1022 3.37 43.72 19.84
C ARG A 1022 2.56 42.47 20.19
N ALA A 1023 2.87 41.33 19.57
CA ALA A 1023 2.21 40.06 19.87
C ALA A 1023 2.51 39.58 21.30
N ALA A 1024 3.77 39.62 21.72
CA ALA A 1024 4.20 39.28 23.07
C ALA A 1024 3.50 40.16 24.14
N ARG A 1025 3.34 41.46 23.89
CA ARG A 1025 2.56 42.37 24.76
C ARG A 1025 1.08 42.03 24.83
N ARG A 1026 0.47 41.60 23.73
CA ARG A 1026 -0.94 41.15 23.70
C ARG A 1026 -1.14 39.82 24.42
N SER A 1027 -0.16 38.92 24.33
CA SER A 1027 -0.19 37.60 24.97
C SER A 1027 0.25 37.64 26.45
N ALA A 1028 0.84 38.74 26.92
CA ALA A 1028 1.29 38.91 28.31
C ALA A 1028 0.16 38.82 29.36
N SER A 1029 -1.11 38.97 28.95
CA SER A 1029 -2.25 38.74 29.84
C SER A 1029 -2.52 37.25 30.12
N LEU A 1030 -2.03 36.36 29.25
CA LEU A 1030 -2.24 34.90 29.24
C LEU A 1030 -1.01 34.10 29.67
N TYR A 1031 0.20 34.67 29.59
CA TYR A 1031 1.47 33.97 29.86
C TYR A 1031 2.37 34.79 30.82
N SER A 1032 3.33 34.13 31.48
CA SER A 1032 4.23 34.75 32.46
C SER A 1032 4.95 36.00 31.88
N PRO A 1033 5.14 37.09 32.67
CA PRO A 1033 5.79 38.32 32.23
C PRO A 1033 7.18 38.13 31.61
N GLU A 1034 7.87 37.05 31.98
CA GLU A 1034 9.18 36.67 31.47
C GLU A 1034 9.17 36.39 29.96
N PHE A 1035 8.03 35.97 29.40
CA PHE A 1035 7.86 35.73 27.96
C PHE A 1035 7.46 36.99 27.16
N ALA A 1036 7.18 38.11 27.84
CA ALA A 1036 6.80 39.38 27.20
C ALA A 1036 8.02 40.22 26.75
N GLY A 1037 9.25 39.70 26.93
CA GLY A 1037 10.47 40.30 26.42
C GLY A 1037 10.99 41.51 27.18
N GLY A 1038 10.97 41.47 28.52
CA GLY A 1038 11.69 42.44 29.35
C GLY A 1038 11.14 43.87 29.33
N ALA A 1039 9.95 44.09 28.79
CA ALA A 1039 9.32 45.41 28.65
C ALA A 1039 8.91 46.08 29.98
N ASN A 1040 9.24 45.50 31.14
CA ASN A 1040 9.05 46.14 32.46
C ASN A 1040 10.32 46.85 32.98
N SER A 1041 11.38 47.00 32.18
CA SER A 1041 12.65 47.62 32.62
C SER A 1041 12.83 49.10 32.22
N HIS A 1042 11.85 49.74 31.58
CA HIS A 1042 11.86 51.18 31.32
C HIS A 1042 10.51 51.83 31.67
N TYR A 1043 10.20 51.88 32.96
CA TYR A 1043 9.27 52.89 33.51
C TYR A 1043 10.09 53.90 34.30
N GLN A 1044 10.83 54.73 33.58
CA GLN A 1044 11.31 56.01 34.08
C GLN A 1044 11.29 56.98 32.88
N ASP A 1045 10.50 58.04 33.06
CA ASP A 1045 10.39 59.24 32.23
C ASP A 1045 9.67 59.12 30.87
N ASN A 1046 8.33 59.27 30.88
CA ASN A 1046 7.63 60.39 30.24
C ASN A 1046 6.09 60.19 30.20
N VAL A 1047 5.40 61.13 30.86
CA VAL A 1047 4.00 61.61 30.69
C VAL A 1047 2.94 60.57 30.27
N ASP A 1048 2.09 60.20 31.23
CA ASP A 1048 0.79 59.58 30.99
C ASP A 1048 -0.03 60.40 29.98
N VAL A 1049 -0.23 59.85 28.78
CA VAL A 1049 -1.37 60.24 27.95
C VAL A 1049 -2.38 59.12 28.08
N VAL A 1050 -3.50 59.42 28.74
CA VAL A 1050 -4.63 58.51 28.85
C VAL A 1050 -5.14 58.20 27.44
N TYR A 1051 -4.77 57.04 26.90
CA TYR A 1051 -5.35 56.51 25.68
C TYR A 1051 -6.64 55.78 26.03
N VAL A 1052 -7.78 56.42 25.79
CA VAL A 1052 -9.09 55.77 25.88
C VAL A 1052 -9.29 54.94 24.62
N SER A 1053 -9.11 53.63 24.74
CA SER A 1053 -9.49 52.65 23.71
C SER A 1053 -10.96 52.82 23.31
N ARG A 1054 -11.27 52.73 22.01
CA ARG A 1054 -12.66 52.71 21.52
C ARG A 1054 -13.38 51.37 21.78
N ASP A 1055 -12.68 50.40 22.35
CA ASP A 1055 -13.20 49.07 22.70
C ASP A 1055 -13.26 48.89 24.23
N VAL A 1056 -13.74 49.91 24.97
CA VAL A 1056 -14.13 49.71 26.38
C VAL A 1056 -15.33 48.77 26.39
N ALA A 1057 -15.04 47.47 26.46
CA ALA A 1057 -16.00 46.52 26.99
C ALA A 1057 -16.29 46.94 28.42
N THR A 1058 -17.53 47.39 28.65
CA THR A 1058 -18.14 47.59 29.96
C THR A 1058 -17.77 46.47 30.93
N ASN A 1059 -17.69 46.78 32.23
CA ASN A 1059 -17.30 45.97 33.41
C ASN A 1059 -17.75 44.49 33.52
N GLN A 1060 -18.42 43.93 32.52
CA GLN A 1060 -18.69 42.49 32.35
C GLN A 1060 -17.60 41.74 31.55
N GLY A 1061 -16.80 42.41 30.71
CA GLY A 1061 -15.73 41.75 29.90
C GLY A 1061 -14.50 41.31 30.72
N MET A 1062 -14.18 42.03 31.80
CA MET A 1062 -13.11 41.62 32.74
C MET A 1062 -13.46 40.33 33.50
N GLN A 1063 -14.75 39.98 33.63
CA GLN A 1063 -15.14 38.71 34.24
C GLN A 1063 -14.95 37.53 33.27
N SER A 1064 -14.99 37.71 31.95
CA SER A 1064 -14.64 36.65 30.99
C SER A 1064 -13.14 36.38 30.87
N GLU A 1065 -12.28 37.40 30.99
CA GLU A 1065 -10.82 37.19 31.04
C GLU A 1065 -10.35 36.57 32.38
N ALA A 1066 -11.08 36.83 33.47
CA ALA A 1066 -10.86 36.15 34.75
C ALA A 1066 -11.22 34.64 34.70
N VAL A 1067 -12.12 34.22 33.81
CA VAL A 1067 -12.45 32.81 33.58
C VAL A 1067 -11.33 32.09 32.81
N ILE A 1068 -10.61 32.78 31.91
CA ILE A 1068 -9.44 32.21 31.22
C ILE A 1068 -8.21 32.16 32.16
N ARG A 1069 -8.07 33.12 33.08
CA ARG A 1069 -7.12 33.06 34.20
C ARG A 1069 -7.50 32.02 35.28
N GLY A 1070 -8.65 31.35 35.14
CA GLY A 1070 -9.14 30.31 36.06
C GLY A 1070 -8.54 28.92 35.86
N PHE A 1071 -7.67 28.74 34.86
CA PHE A 1071 -6.84 27.53 34.72
C PHE A 1071 -5.36 27.90 34.58
N PRO A 1072 -4.70 28.24 35.69
CA PRO A 1072 -3.33 27.78 35.84
C PRO A 1072 -3.12 27.08 37.18
N THR A 1073 -2.33 26.01 37.08
CA THR A 1073 -1.61 25.28 38.14
C THR A 1073 -2.34 24.12 38.80
N TRP A 1074 -2.02 22.92 38.29
CA TRP A 1074 -1.73 21.78 39.16
C TRP A 1074 -0.69 22.22 40.22
N PRO A 1075 -0.82 21.81 41.49
CA PRO A 1075 0.04 22.31 42.55
C PRO A 1075 1.39 21.59 42.50
N ILE A 1076 2.48 22.36 42.35
CA ILE A 1076 3.80 21.97 42.86
C ILE A 1076 4.37 23.14 43.66
N SER A 1077 3.83 23.34 44.86
CA SER A 1077 4.55 23.90 46.01
C SER A 1077 5.27 22.72 46.67
N SER A 1078 6.61 22.60 46.76
CA SER A 1078 7.59 23.39 47.54
C SER A 1078 8.73 22.42 47.94
N PRO A 1079 9.90 22.79 48.52
CA PRO A 1079 10.94 23.78 48.16
C PRO A 1079 12.37 23.15 48.12
N HIS A 1080 13.35 23.96 47.68
CA HIS A 1080 14.83 23.78 47.81
C HIS A 1080 15.60 23.00 46.72
N GLY A 1081 16.34 23.77 45.92
CA GLY A 1081 17.81 23.67 45.82
C GLY A 1081 18.43 22.37 45.32
N TRP A 1082 18.85 22.36 44.05
CA TRP A 1082 20.11 21.78 43.52
C TRP A 1082 20.79 20.68 44.36
N MET A 1083 20.68 19.41 43.95
CA MET A 1083 21.82 18.46 44.04
C MET A 1083 21.62 17.19 43.18
N PHE A 1084 22.64 16.94 42.36
CA PHE A 1084 23.03 15.77 41.58
C PHE A 1084 22.60 14.33 41.99
N LEU A 1085 22.56 13.47 40.94
CA LEU A 1085 22.87 12.02 40.84
C LEU A 1085 21.73 10.96 40.92
N ALA A 1086 21.56 10.31 39.76
CA ALA A 1086 21.44 8.87 39.51
C ALA A 1086 21.18 7.92 40.69
N LYS A 1087 20.12 7.10 40.56
CA LYS A 1087 20.19 5.66 40.89
C LYS A 1087 19.08 4.84 40.24
N SER A 1088 19.50 3.76 39.61
CA SER A 1088 18.70 2.63 39.16
C SER A 1088 18.02 1.91 40.34
N SER A 1089 16.88 1.26 40.08
CA SER A 1089 16.75 -0.21 40.12
C SER A 1089 15.29 -0.67 40.29
N ARG A 1090 14.94 -1.62 39.42
CA ARG A 1090 13.85 -2.62 39.42
C ARG A 1090 13.06 -2.79 40.71
N THR A 1091 11.73 -2.89 40.58
CA THR A 1091 11.00 -4.05 41.11
C THR A 1091 9.73 -4.30 40.29
N THR A 1092 9.67 -5.46 39.63
CA THR A 1092 8.47 -6.09 39.10
C THR A 1092 7.54 -6.46 40.26
N VAL A 1093 6.22 -6.24 40.15
CA VAL A 1093 5.14 -7.14 40.60
C VAL A 1093 3.81 -6.67 39.98
N LEU A 1094 3.29 -7.53 39.10
CA LEU A 1094 1.89 -7.92 38.83
C LEU A 1094 0.74 -7.07 39.41
N GLY A 1095 -0.27 -6.82 38.57
CA GLY A 1095 -1.67 -6.87 39.02
C GLY A 1095 -2.64 -5.86 38.40
N ILE A 1096 -3.27 -6.25 37.29
CA ILE A 1096 -4.72 -6.12 37.01
C ILE A 1096 -5.35 -4.72 37.14
N SER A 1097 -5.60 -4.07 35.99
CA SER A 1097 -6.94 -3.80 35.44
C SER A 1097 -6.83 -3.27 34.02
#